data_AF-A0AAU9KGT5-F1
#
_entry.id   AF-A0AAU9KGT5-F1
#
_cell.length_a   1.000
_cell.length_b   1.000
_cell.length_c   1.000
_cell.angle_alpha   90.00
_cell.angle_beta   90.00
_cell.angle_gamma   90.00
#
_symmetry.space_group_name_H-M   'P 1'
#
loop_
_entity.id
_entity.type
_entity.pdbx_description
1 polymer ?
#
loop_
_entity_poly.entity_id
_entity_poly.type
_entity_poly.pdbx_seq_one_letter_code
_entity_poly.pdbx_strand_id
1 'polypeptide(L)'
;MLNSTVFRYFECVQNIKKSKFLPLDEKITKTYNNESFTLDRQNSEDKSCYLAQNQEGKDYNIQIIKCSASSLMLYESRLQELWPLVEHLPGITKKYAIDEENFVLIWEVRRFLSLEDWNSHKTNSSIPRDLRNKAIIYPEVIIRAVQDLISQIATAQRLGITIKNISPENIYMDLNESPIRPALILDEGVGIDVKIDVINERSLKYQFPLDPAIYPFAQTEIIDFWGLGVCLYSALTQKISSQIPEFVAMEEEVRSDTILSENYVPGLSELIAEFISENCNNVSAEDRLFSPLMRSWLHMFKNTNSLISFEDLEPKAVLSGLYCKDGNIIETTLEILLLKDVRIERLLSKETVIRKFIETLANYKQYKGKPELLTNAYSSMCILMKKYPWIKHEAGKLKLYHLLDNKENLAFPDVRKKIINFIQKLCKNNTLTGLITIKHNKVLKELIYTQYSEESSELLSFLPLCGKSGVKNMQMHKDYKVYPKRSELLLAISNIPIFFKRQRPEVLLRLIISIMQDSKEKEDAEFNYCFQYALEAIFAILYGGSHFHKKNNNIKCCKLVNLHHSYNVFPLFVKCLTCSEYLCISCGMSHKDEGHAFKFVLYSLTQNITCQCHQPHNKVDLPLIPTEFNQKHIELFMTGGKFKNDTFYTEDNSDKMTITSSNEIIVFNDDDQPMPVLYFEVEIKCAGKSENISIGIDETDVVYKGNNGNIMLGDEIIDKGPRFGSKDTIGIGITSGYIIYFTYNGYNLHTYIECKPIRAVRPLVIIKGKGIRAQVKFDNFLFSSQTYQVISDQMQCDLRHNIESWARFYSLILKEKLNADQNLEKIKNILKDFSKSMQIIHPPLESYRKISETTSCNKNCILL
;
A
#
# COMPACT_ATOMS: atom_id res chain seq x y z
N MET A 1 -28.53 15.59 -20.11
CA MET A 1 -28.22 16.62 -19.10
C MET A 1 -27.26 16.06 -18.07
N LEU A 2 -25.97 15.97 -18.39
CA LEU A 2 -24.93 15.67 -17.41
C LEU A 2 -24.09 16.94 -17.26
N ASN A 3 -24.44 17.78 -16.29
CA ASN A 3 -23.62 18.93 -15.93
C ASN A 3 -22.26 18.40 -15.47
N SER A 4 -21.18 18.80 -16.13
CA SER A 4 -19.84 18.54 -15.62
C SER A 4 -19.74 19.09 -14.18
N THR A 5 -19.04 18.37 -13.30
CA THR A 5 -18.89 18.79 -11.89
C THR A 5 -18.21 20.16 -11.79
N VAL A 6 -17.30 20.44 -12.72
CA VAL A 6 -16.61 21.73 -12.88
C VAL A 6 -17.61 22.84 -13.20
N PHE A 7 -18.52 22.62 -14.15
CA PHE A 7 -19.58 23.57 -14.50
C PHE A 7 -20.47 23.92 -13.30
N ARG A 8 -20.95 22.90 -12.55
CA ARG A 8 -21.76 23.13 -11.35
C ARG A 8 -21.02 23.89 -10.26
N TYR A 9 -19.74 23.58 -10.05
CA TYR A 9 -18.91 24.33 -9.12
C TYR A 9 -18.81 25.79 -9.55
N PHE A 10 -18.58 26.04 -10.83
CA PHE A 10 -18.52 27.37 -11.42
C PHE A 10 -19.82 28.15 -11.16
N GLU A 11 -20.99 27.56 -11.41
CA GLU A 11 -22.29 28.17 -11.13
C GLU A 11 -22.52 28.45 -9.64
N CYS A 12 -22.11 27.53 -8.76
CA CYS A 12 -22.24 27.72 -7.31
C CYS A 12 -21.43 28.93 -6.84
N VAL A 13 -20.16 29.04 -7.27
CA VAL A 13 -19.31 30.19 -6.91
C VAL A 13 -19.90 31.48 -7.48
N GLN A 14 -20.37 31.48 -8.72
CA GLN A 14 -21.05 32.64 -9.32
C GLN A 14 -22.29 33.07 -8.54
N ASN A 15 -23.14 32.13 -8.13
CA ASN A 15 -24.33 32.42 -7.35
C ASN A 15 -23.98 33.01 -5.98
N ILE A 16 -22.94 32.49 -5.32
CA ILE A 16 -22.41 33.06 -4.07
C ILE A 16 -21.94 34.50 -4.30
N LYS A 17 -21.16 34.76 -5.36
CA LYS A 17 -20.72 36.12 -5.70
C LYS A 17 -21.91 37.06 -5.98
N LYS A 18 -22.89 36.61 -6.77
CA LYS A 18 -24.12 37.38 -7.05
C LYS A 18 -24.94 37.66 -5.79
N SER A 19 -24.93 36.76 -4.81
CA SER A 19 -25.64 36.98 -3.53
C SER A 19 -25.04 38.10 -2.68
N LYS A 20 -23.79 38.49 -2.94
CA LYS A 20 -23.14 39.63 -2.28
C LYS A 20 -23.61 40.98 -2.82
N PHE A 21 -24.29 41.00 -3.98
CA PHE A 21 -24.88 42.21 -4.54
C PHE A 21 -26.27 42.43 -3.94
N LEU A 22 -26.37 43.42 -3.06
CA LEU A 22 -27.60 43.80 -2.37
C LEU A 22 -28.36 44.86 -3.18
N PRO A 23 -29.71 44.87 -3.16
CA PRO A 23 -30.50 45.89 -3.83
C PRO A 23 -30.12 47.29 -3.34
N LEU A 24 -30.08 48.25 -4.25
CA LEU A 24 -30.03 49.67 -3.90
C LEU A 24 -31.41 50.15 -3.46
N ASP A 25 -31.46 51.09 -2.50
CA ASP A 25 -32.71 51.72 -2.05
C ASP A 25 -33.41 52.46 -3.21
N GLU A 26 -32.63 53.05 -4.12
CA GLU A 26 -33.10 53.65 -5.36
C GLU A 26 -32.25 53.17 -6.53
N LYS A 27 -32.90 52.82 -7.66
CA LYS A 27 -32.21 52.47 -8.90
C LYS A 27 -31.62 53.74 -9.52
N ILE A 28 -30.35 53.70 -9.88
CA ILE A 28 -29.63 54.84 -10.45
C ILE A 28 -29.38 54.56 -11.93
N THR A 29 -29.85 55.44 -12.81
CA THR A 29 -29.53 55.36 -14.24
C THR A 29 -28.37 56.29 -14.57
N LYS A 30 -27.30 55.73 -15.14
CA LYS A 30 -26.11 56.46 -15.59
C LYS A 30 -25.85 56.16 -17.06
N THR A 31 -25.34 57.14 -17.80
CA THR A 31 -24.97 56.96 -19.22
C THR A 31 -23.45 57.00 -19.34
N TYR A 32 -22.87 55.93 -19.87
CA TYR A 32 -21.44 55.77 -20.09
C TYR A 32 -21.21 55.36 -21.55
N ASN A 33 -20.31 56.06 -22.26
CA ASN A 33 -20.00 55.77 -23.67
C ASN A 33 -21.23 55.67 -24.60
N ASN A 34 -22.20 56.58 -24.42
CA ASN A 34 -23.48 56.59 -25.16
C ASN A 34 -24.41 55.39 -24.91
N GLU A 35 -24.11 54.54 -23.92
CA GLU A 35 -24.99 53.45 -23.45
C GLU A 35 -25.53 53.80 -22.05
N SER A 36 -26.84 53.67 -21.84
CA SER A 36 -27.45 53.84 -20.51
C SER A 36 -27.47 52.53 -19.73
N PHE A 37 -27.02 52.60 -18.48
CA PHE A 37 -26.96 51.50 -17.52
C PHE A 37 -27.84 51.84 -16.31
N THR A 38 -28.66 50.89 -15.89
CA THR A 38 -29.45 50.98 -14.66
C THR A 38 -28.74 50.17 -13.59
N LEU A 39 -28.14 50.86 -12.62
CA LEU A 39 -27.52 50.26 -11.44
C LEU A 39 -28.63 49.91 -10.46
N ASP A 40 -28.77 48.62 -10.15
CA ASP A 40 -29.85 48.11 -9.30
C ASP A 40 -29.34 47.39 -8.05
N ARG A 41 -28.08 46.96 -8.04
CA ARG A 41 -27.44 46.32 -6.88
C ARG A 41 -26.01 46.78 -6.67
N GLN A 42 -25.59 46.82 -5.41
CA GLN A 42 -24.22 47.15 -5.01
C GLN A 42 -23.58 45.97 -4.27
N ASN A 43 -22.30 45.72 -4.53
CA ASN A 43 -21.58 44.68 -3.82
C ASN A 43 -21.35 45.10 -2.35
N SER A 44 -21.73 44.20 -1.43
CA SER A 44 -21.64 44.42 0.02
C SER A 44 -20.20 44.45 0.55
N GLU A 45 -19.26 43.78 -0.12
CA GLU A 45 -17.85 43.72 0.25
C GLU A 45 -17.03 44.80 -0.46
N ASP A 46 -17.33 45.07 -1.73
CA ASP A 46 -16.71 46.13 -2.52
C ASP A 46 -17.73 47.19 -2.94
N LYS A 47 -17.85 48.24 -2.12
CA LYS A 47 -18.80 49.34 -2.36
C LYS A 47 -18.52 50.12 -3.66
N SER A 48 -17.37 49.91 -4.32
CA SER A 48 -17.08 50.51 -5.62
C SER A 48 -17.74 49.76 -6.79
N CYS A 49 -18.18 48.51 -6.58
CA CYS A 49 -18.68 47.64 -7.63
C CYS A 49 -20.22 47.48 -7.60
N TYR A 50 -20.83 47.61 -8.77
CA TYR A 50 -22.28 47.58 -8.98
C TYR A 50 -22.64 46.56 -10.05
N LEU A 51 -23.80 45.92 -9.88
CA LEU A 51 -24.46 45.18 -10.94
C LEU A 51 -25.41 46.16 -11.64
N ALA A 52 -25.37 46.19 -12.97
CA ALA A 52 -26.18 47.07 -13.77
C ALA A 52 -26.75 46.35 -15.00
N GLN A 53 -27.86 46.84 -15.53
CA GLN A 53 -28.42 46.37 -16.80
C GLN A 53 -28.39 47.48 -17.85
N ASN A 54 -27.98 47.14 -19.07
CA ASN A 54 -28.10 48.05 -20.20
C ASN A 54 -29.56 48.09 -20.73
N GLN A 55 -29.83 48.92 -21.73
CA GLN A 55 -31.16 49.04 -22.35
C GLN A 55 -31.65 47.75 -23.03
N GLU A 56 -30.73 46.84 -23.39
CA GLU A 56 -31.05 45.52 -23.96
C GLU A 56 -31.33 44.45 -22.90
N GLY A 57 -31.23 44.79 -21.61
CA GLY A 57 -31.41 43.87 -20.48
C GLY A 57 -30.22 42.94 -20.23
N LYS A 58 -29.03 43.23 -20.79
CA LYS A 58 -27.79 42.50 -20.49
C LYS A 58 -27.18 42.99 -19.20
N ASP A 59 -26.68 42.05 -18.40
CA ASP A 59 -26.03 42.32 -17.10
C ASP A 59 -24.56 42.74 -17.29
N TYR A 60 -24.17 43.81 -16.60
CA TYR A 60 -22.81 44.36 -16.54
C TYR A 60 -22.36 44.56 -15.10
N ASN A 61 -21.07 44.35 -14.86
CA ASN A 61 -20.41 44.86 -13.67
C ASN A 61 -19.87 46.26 -13.99
N ILE A 62 -20.15 47.21 -13.11
CA ILE A 62 -19.66 48.59 -13.18
C ILE A 62 -18.87 48.86 -11.91
N GLN A 63 -17.56 49.13 -12.04
CA GLN A 63 -16.72 49.57 -10.94
C GLN A 63 -16.49 51.07 -11.05
N ILE A 64 -16.88 51.82 -10.02
CA ILE A 64 -16.74 53.27 -9.93
C ILE A 64 -15.60 53.58 -8.95
N ILE A 65 -14.46 53.99 -9.48
CA ILE A 65 -13.26 54.30 -8.70
C ILE A 65 -13.20 55.82 -8.51
N LYS A 66 -13.29 56.27 -7.27
CA LYS A 66 -13.11 57.70 -6.93
C LYS A 66 -11.65 58.09 -7.03
N CYS A 67 -11.36 59.15 -7.79
CA CYS A 67 -10.00 59.58 -8.09
C CYS A 67 -9.83 61.08 -7.85
N SER A 68 -8.63 61.51 -7.44
CA SER A 68 -8.25 62.91 -7.62
C SER A 68 -8.02 63.20 -9.10
N ALA A 69 -8.05 64.48 -9.51
CA ALA A 69 -7.72 64.87 -10.89
C ALA A 69 -6.34 64.34 -11.34
N SER A 70 -5.35 64.31 -10.45
CA SER A 70 -4.02 63.75 -10.73
C SER A 70 -4.03 62.24 -10.94
N SER A 71 -4.82 61.49 -10.17
CA SER A 71 -4.98 60.03 -10.35
C SER A 71 -5.76 59.68 -11.61
N LEU A 72 -6.75 60.51 -11.98
CA LEU A 72 -7.53 60.33 -13.20
C LEU A 72 -6.65 60.43 -14.45
N MET A 73 -5.81 61.47 -14.55
CA MET A 73 -4.85 61.63 -15.65
C MET A 73 -3.84 60.47 -15.71
N LEU A 74 -3.40 59.96 -14.55
CA LEU A 74 -2.53 58.78 -14.49
C LEU A 74 -3.23 57.53 -15.05
N TYR A 75 -4.50 57.30 -14.69
CA TYR A 75 -5.25 56.13 -15.16
C TYR A 75 -5.52 56.21 -16.66
N GLU A 76 -5.89 57.39 -17.18
CA GLU A 76 -6.07 57.61 -18.61
C GLU A 76 -4.78 57.32 -19.39
N SER A 77 -3.65 57.89 -18.95
CA SER A 77 -2.35 57.66 -19.59
C SER A 77 -1.97 56.18 -19.57
N ARG A 78 -2.18 55.48 -18.44
CA ARG A 78 -1.87 54.05 -18.33
C ARG A 78 -2.82 53.20 -19.17
N LEU A 79 -4.08 53.58 -19.26
CA LEU A 79 -5.04 52.88 -20.10
C LEU A 79 -4.71 53.03 -21.59
N GLN A 80 -4.25 54.21 -22.03
CA GLN A 80 -3.75 54.40 -23.40
C GLN A 80 -2.55 53.50 -23.72
N GLU A 81 -1.65 53.29 -22.76
CA GLU A 81 -0.53 52.35 -22.91
C GLU A 81 -0.98 50.89 -23.00
N LEU A 82 -1.99 50.49 -22.21
CA LEU A 82 -2.49 49.11 -22.15
C LEU A 82 -3.52 48.79 -23.25
N TRP A 83 -4.12 49.80 -23.87
CA TRP A 83 -5.18 49.63 -24.86
C TRP A 83 -4.80 48.72 -26.04
N PRO A 84 -3.59 48.85 -26.64
CA PRO A 84 -3.15 47.95 -27.70
C PRO A 84 -3.15 46.47 -27.26
N LEU A 85 -2.89 46.16 -25.98
CA LEU A 85 -2.97 44.79 -25.49
C LEU A 85 -4.39 44.25 -25.50
N VAL A 86 -5.39 45.06 -25.14
CA VAL A 86 -6.80 44.63 -25.10
C VAL A 86 -7.30 44.25 -26.49
N GLU A 87 -6.80 44.92 -27.54
CA GLU A 87 -7.16 44.64 -28.93
C GLU A 87 -6.49 43.36 -29.47
N HIS A 88 -5.31 43.00 -28.95
CA HIS A 88 -4.50 41.89 -29.48
C HIS A 88 -4.50 40.63 -28.59
N LEU A 89 -4.90 40.74 -27.33
CA LEU A 89 -5.01 39.61 -26.40
C LEU A 89 -6.45 39.10 -26.32
N PRO A 90 -6.65 37.78 -26.21
CA PRO A 90 -7.94 37.21 -25.83
C PRO A 90 -8.24 37.50 -24.34
N GLY A 91 -8.45 38.77 -23.98
CA GLY A 91 -8.64 39.25 -22.61
C GLY A 91 -10.10 39.41 -22.18
N ILE A 92 -10.31 39.83 -20.93
CA ILE A 92 -11.62 40.34 -20.50
C ILE A 92 -11.80 41.71 -21.14
N THR A 93 -12.75 41.82 -22.06
CA THR A 93 -13.06 43.09 -22.71
C THR A 93 -13.72 44.02 -21.70
N LYS A 94 -12.98 45.04 -21.25
CA LYS A 94 -13.51 46.11 -20.41
C LYS A 94 -13.64 47.39 -21.21
N LYS A 95 -14.79 48.04 -21.10
CA LYS A 95 -14.98 49.44 -21.48
C LYS A 95 -14.59 50.31 -20.29
N TYR A 96 -14.20 51.55 -20.54
CA TYR A 96 -13.98 52.54 -19.49
C TYR A 96 -14.74 53.82 -19.80
N ALA A 97 -15.10 54.58 -18.78
CA ALA A 97 -15.70 55.92 -18.90
C ALA A 97 -15.21 56.82 -17.77
N ILE A 98 -15.42 58.12 -17.92
CA ILE A 98 -15.09 59.13 -16.92
C ILE A 98 -16.36 59.88 -16.57
N ASP A 99 -16.65 59.98 -15.28
CA ASP A 99 -17.85 60.61 -14.73
C ASP A 99 -17.46 61.50 -13.55
N GLU A 100 -17.39 62.81 -13.81
CA GLU A 100 -16.90 63.80 -12.85
C GLU A 100 -15.46 63.46 -12.37
N GLU A 101 -15.29 63.14 -11.08
CA GLU A 101 -14.02 62.72 -10.46
C GLU A 101 -13.88 61.18 -10.36
N ASN A 102 -14.68 60.43 -11.13
CA ASN A 102 -14.68 58.98 -11.10
C ASN A 102 -14.13 58.38 -12.38
N PHE A 103 -13.28 57.37 -12.22
CA PHE A 103 -12.90 56.47 -13.29
C PHE A 103 -13.77 55.23 -13.24
N VAL A 104 -14.46 54.93 -14.33
CA VAL A 104 -15.48 53.86 -14.39
C VAL A 104 -14.98 52.74 -15.29
N LEU A 105 -14.96 51.51 -14.77
CA LEU A 105 -14.69 50.29 -15.53
C LEU A 105 -15.99 49.51 -15.72
N ILE A 106 -16.26 49.06 -16.94
CA ILE A 106 -17.51 48.40 -17.32
C ILE A 106 -17.19 47.10 -18.05
N TRP A 107 -17.72 45.97 -17.60
CA TRP A 107 -17.57 44.70 -18.28
C TRP A 107 -18.80 43.83 -18.15
N GLU A 108 -19.06 43.01 -19.17
CA GLU A 108 -20.21 42.12 -19.22
C GLU A 108 -20.12 41.07 -18.10
N VAL A 109 -21.25 40.75 -17.47
CA VAL A 109 -21.33 39.66 -16.49
C VAL A 109 -21.30 38.34 -17.26
N ARG A 110 -20.10 37.78 -17.42
CA ARG A 110 -19.91 36.43 -17.93
C ARG A 110 -19.58 35.45 -16.82
N ARG A 111 -19.45 34.19 -17.21
CA ARG A 111 -18.97 33.11 -16.36
C ARG A 111 -17.45 33.20 -16.23
N PHE A 112 -16.97 34.19 -15.46
CA PHE A 112 -15.56 34.40 -15.12
C PHE A 112 -15.28 34.13 -13.63
N LEU A 113 -14.27 33.33 -13.32
CA LEU A 113 -13.75 33.21 -11.95
C LEU A 113 -12.26 33.47 -11.96
N SER A 114 -11.78 34.32 -11.05
CA SER A 114 -10.33 34.42 -10.83
C SER A 114 -9.80 33.12 -10.22
N LEU A 115 -8.50 32.87 -10.34
CA LEU A 115 -7.85 31.75 -9.67
C LEU A 115 -8.00 31.86 -8.14
N GLU A 116 -7.95 33.09 -7.61
CA GLU A 116 -8.22 33.41 -6.21
C GLU A 116 -9.66 33.03 -5.80
N ASP A 117 -10.67 33.40 -6.60
CA ASP A 117 -12.07 33.03 -6.35
C ASP A 117 -12.24 31.51 -6.34
N TRP A 118 -11.62 30.82 -7.30
CA TRP A 118 -11.71 29.38 -7.42
C TRP A 118 -11.16 28.67 -6.18
N ASN A 119 -9.99 29.09 -5.70
CA ASN A 119 -9.32 28.47 -4.54
C ASN A 119 -10.01 28.85 -3.21
N SER A 120 -10.41 30.10 -3.02
CA SER A 120 -11.06 30.58 -1.78
C SER A 120 -12.37 29.84 -1.49
N HIS A 121 -13.13 29.48 -2.52
CA HIS A 121 -14.44 28.84 -2.35
C HIS A 121 -14.37 27.31 -2.15
N LYS A 122 -13.19 26.70 -2.22
CA LYS A 122 -13.01 25.25 -1.93
C LYS A 122 -13.26 24.90 -0.48
N THR A 123 -13.20 25.87 0.43
CA THR A 123 -13.51 25.67 1.86
C THR A 123 -14.93 26.12 2.21
N ASN A 124 -15.64 26.79 1.30
CA ASN A 124 -16.95 27.36 1.57
C ASN A 124 -18.01 26.28 1.80
N SER A 125 -18.65 26.30 2.99
CA SER A 125 -19.63 25.30 3.40
C SER A 125 -20.93 25.32 2.60
N SER A 126 -21.24 26.42 1.91
CA SER A 126 -22.44 26.52 1.06
C SER A 126 -22.33 25.70 -0.23
N ILE A 127 -21.11 25.34 -0.64
CA ILE A 127 -20.88 24.47 -1.80
C ILE A 127 -20.91 23.00 -1.32
N PRO A 128 -21.71 22.13 -1.97
CA PRO A 128 -21.72 20.70 -1.68
C PRO A 128 -20.32 20.10 -1.61
N ARG A 129 -20.07 19.30 -0.56
CA ARG A 129 -18.74 18.72 -0.27
C ARG A 129 -18.21 17.88 -1.43
N ASP A 130 -19.09 17.18 -2.14
CA ASP A 130 -18.75 16.36 -3.30
C ASP A 130 -18.28 17.20 -4.50
N LEU A 131 -18.89 18.37 -4.74
CA LEU A 131 -18.45 19.32 -5.76
C LEU A 131 -17.08 19.91 -5.39
N ARG A 132 -16.90 20.33 -4.12
CA ARG A 132 -15.61 20.85 -3.62
C ARG A 132 -14.47 19.84 -3.79
N ASN A 133 -14.70 18.59 -3.42
CA ASN A 133 -13.70 17.53 -3.54
C ASN A 133 -13.33 17.19 -4.99
N LYS A 134 -14.19 17.50 -5.96
CA LYS A 134 -14.00 17.19 -7.39
C LYS A 134 -13.51 18.40 -8.19
N ALA A 135 -13.61 19.62 -7.67
CA ALA A 135 -13.17 20.87 -8.30
C ALA A 135 -11.65 21.10 -8.17
N ILE A 136 -10.86 20.10 -8.55
CA ILE A 136 -9.39 20.14 -8.52
C ILE A 136 -8.87 20.57 -9.90
N ILE A 137 -7.93 21.52 -9.93
CA ILE A 137 -7.20 21.87 -11.15
C ILE A 137 -6.09 20.83 -11.33
N TYR A 138 -6.20 20.00 -12.36
CA TYR A 138 -5.20 18.97 -12.65
C TYR A 138 -3.99 19.56 -13.38
N PRO A 139 -2.79 18.96 -13.26
CA PRO A 139 -1.58 19.46 -13.90
C PRO A 139 -1.70 19.67 -15.41
N GLU A 140 -2.50 18.87 -16.10
CA GLU A 140 -2.77 19.04 -17.53
C GLU A 140 -3.42 20.38 -17.90
N VAL A 141 -4.33 20.87 -17.05
CA VAL A 141 -4.98 22.16 -17.22
C VAL A 141 -3.98 23.28 -16.96
N ILE A 142 -3.15 23.13 -15.93
CA ILE A 142 -2.10 24.10 -15.60
C ILE A 142 -1.09 24.20 -16.74
N ILE A 143 -0.61 23.07 -17.28
CA ILE A 143 0.37 23.04 -18.37
C ILE A 143 -0.18 23.72 -19.63
N ARG A 144 -1.44 23.47 -20.01
CA ARG A 144 -2.09 24.16 -21.13
C ARG A 144 -2.26 25.65 -20.85
N ALA A 145 -2.69 26.02 -19.64
CA ALA A 145 -2.82 27.41 -19.24
C ALA A 145 -1.47 28.15 -19.29
N VAL A 146 -0.37 27.52 -18.87
CA VAL A 146 0.99 28.09 -18.97
C VAL A 146 1.34 28.42 -20.42
N GLN A 147 1.05 27.53 -21.36
CA GLN A 147 1.32 27.76 -22.78
C GLN A 147 0.57 28.99 -23.30
N ASP A 148 -0.71 29.11 -22.95
CA ASP A 148 -1.54 30.24 -23.38
C ASP A 148 -1.12 31.54 -22.69
N LEU A 149 -0.79 31.51 -21.40
CA LEU A 149 -0.34 32.68 -20.63
C LEU A 149 1.01 33.19 -21.12
N ILE A 150 1.99 32.32 -21.36
CA ILE A 150 3.28 32.73 -21.94
C ILE A 150 3.07 33.26 -23.36
N SER A 151 2.14 32.70 -24.14
CA SER A 151 1.78 33.25 -25.46
C SER A 151 1.20 34.66 -25.37
N GLN A 152 0.39 34.95 -24.34
CA GLN A 152 -0.14 36.30 -24.10
C GLN A 152 0.98 37.27 -23.68
N ILE A 153 1.89 36.85 -22.81
CA ILE A 153 3.07 37.65 -22.41
C ILE A 153 3.97 37.93 -23.62
N ALA A 154 4.23 36.93 -24.48
CA ALA A 154 5.03 37.11 -25.69
C ALA A 154 4.40 38.14 -26.65
N THR A 155 3.08 38.11 -26.83
CA THR A 155 2.36 39.12 -27.61
C THR A 155 2.54 40.52 -27.01
N ALA A 156 2.44 40.65 -25.69
CA ALA A 156 2.65 41.93 -25.02
C ALA A 156 4.08 42.47 -25.19
N GLN A 157 5.08 41.60 -25.03
CA GLN A 157 6.49 41.94 -25.24
C GLN A 157 6.77 42.41 -26.67
N ARG A 158 6.17 41.78 -27.69
CA ARG A 158 6.28 42.22 -29.10
C ARG A 158 5.66 43.59 -29.36
N LEU A 159 4.65 43.97 -28.58
CA LEU A 159 4.04 45.30 -28.61
C LEU A 159 4.82 46.33 -27.77
N GLY A 160 5.93 45.92 -27.12
CA GLY A 160 6.73 46.78 -26.26
C GLY A 160 6.10 47.06 -24.90
N ILE A 161 5.18 46.21 -24.44
CA ILE A 161 4.41 46.41 -23.21
C ILE A 161 4.70 45.27 -22.22
N THR A 162 4.97 45.62 -20.97
CA THR A 162 5.15 44.67 -19.85
C THR A 162 3.84 44.50 -19.09
N ILE A 163 3.40 43.26 -18.85
CA ILE A 163 2.15 43.00 -18.14
C ILE A 163 2.40 43.07 -16.63
N LYS A 164 2.29 44.29 -16.09
CA LYS A 164 2.42 44.51 -14.66
C LYS A 164 1.25 43.85 -13.90
N ASN A 165 1.53 43.25 -12.75
CA ASN A 165 0.55 42.70 -11.80
C ASN A 165 -0.12 41.36 -12.21
N ILE A 166 0.66 40.39 -12.69
CA ILE A 166 0.19 39.00 -12.83
C ILE A 166 0.07 38.36 -11.43
N SER A 167 -1.15 38.11 -10.97
CA SER A 167 -1.45 37.54 -9.65
C SER A 167 -2.69 36.64 -9.71
N PRO A 168 -2.94 35.77 -8.70
CA PRO A 168 -4.10 34.87 -8.70
C PRO A 168 -5.46 35.58 -8.83
N GLU A 169 -5.56 36.84 -8.42
CA GLU A 169 -6.76 37.67 -8.56
C GLU A 169 -7.02 38.12 -10.02
N ASN A 170 -5.96 38.20 -10.82
CA ASN A 170 -5.99 38.75 -12.18
C ASN A 170 -5.90 37.69 -13.27
N ILE A 171 -5.71 36.42 -12.92
CA ILE A 171 -5.83 35.28 -13.82
C ILE A 171 -7.25 34.74 -13.74
N TYR A 172 -8.00 34.86 -14.83
CA TYR A 172 -9.39 34.43 -14.92
C TYR A 172 -9.55 33.16 -15.75
N MET A 173 -10.40 32.29 -15.25
CA MET A 173 -10.97 31.15 -15.98
C MET A 173 -12.31 31.58 -16.56
N ASP A 174 -12.42 31.58 -17.89
CA ASP A 174 -13.62 31.91 -18.65
C ASP A 174 -14.26 30.65 -19.21
N LEU A 175 -15.51 30.41 -18.86
CA LEU A 175 -16.26 29.26 -19.34
C LEU A 175 -17.02 29.63 -20.63
N ASN A 176 -16.56 29.11 -21.77
CA ASN A 176 -16.97 29.50 -23.12
C ASN A 176 -17.48 28.29 -23.94
N GLU A 177 -18.49 28.48 -24.80
CA GLU A 177 -19.12 27.43 -25.64
C GLU A 177 -18.31 27.09 -26.91
N SER A 178 -17.31 27.90 -27.27
CA SER A 178 -16.43 27.63 -28.42
C SER A 178 -15.03 28.22 -28.17
N PRO A 179 -14.30 27.67 -27.19
CA PRO A 179 -12.96 28.14 -26.87
C PRO A 179 -12.01 27.86 -28.03
N ILE A 180 -11.20 28.86 -28.41
CA ILE A 180 -10.22 28.74 -29.50
C ILE A 180 -9.04 27.85 -29.04
N ARG A 181 -8.65 27.95 -27.76
CA ARG A 181 -7.59 27.17 -27.11
C ARG A 181 -7.95 26.89 -25.64
N PRO A 182 -8.86 25.94 -25.37
CA PRO A 182 -9.27 25.66 -24.01
C PRO A 182 -8.14 25.02 -23.20
N ALA A 183 -7.90 25.55 -22.00
CA ALA A 183 -7.11 24.87 -20.98
C ALA A 183 -7.80 23.58 -20.51
N LEU A 184 -9.15 23.55 -20.52
CA LEU A 184 -9.96 22.37 -20.22
C LEU A 184 -11.17 22.29 -21.15
N ILE A 185 -11.39 21.14 -21.80
CA ILE A 185 -12.60 20.85 -22.57
C ILE A 185 -13.59 20.13 -21.65
N LEU A 186 -14.83 20.62 -21.60
CA LEU A 186 -15.95 19.99 -20.92
C LEU A 186 -16.87 19.32 -21.97
N ASP A 187 -17.95 18.70 -21.51
CA ASP A 187 -18.95 18.11 -22.40
C ASP A 187 -19.65 19.19 -23.26
N GLU A 188 -20.12 18.81 -24.45
CA GLU A 188 -20.98 19.62 -25.34
C GLU A 188 -20.32 20.87 -25.96
N GLY A 189 -18.99 20.87 -26.14
CA GLY A 189 -18.27 21.95 -26.84
C GLY A 189 -17.88 23.13 -25.94
N VAL A 190 -18.33 23.12 -24.69
CA VAL A 190 -17.94 24.11 -23.68
C VAL A 190 -16.52 23.82 -23.17
N GLY A 191 -15.71 24.84 -22.96
CA GLY A 191 -14.41 24.70 -22.29
C GLY A 191 -14.02 25.93 -21.49
N ILE A 192 -12.90 25.81 -20.78
CA ILE A 192 -12.34 26.87 -19.95
C ILE A 192 -11.14 27.46 -20.67
N ASP A 193 -11.21 28.76 -20.97
CA ASP A 193 -10.10 29.58 -21.43
C ASP A 193 -9.45 30.29 -20.24
N VAL A 194 -8.14 30.53 -20.29
CA VAL A 194 -7.43 31.28 -19.24
C VAL A 194 -7.00 32.63 -19.78
N LYS A 195 -7.38 33.70 -19.07
CA LYS A 195 -7.22 35.09 -19.50
C LYS A 195 -6.51 35.91 -18.43
N ILE A 196 -5.64 36.82 -18.86
CA ILE A 196 -5.06 37.83 -17.98
C ILE A 196 -5.93 39.09 -18.03
N ASP A 197 -6.35 39.58 -16.86
CA ASP A 197 -7.02 40.86 -16.73
C ASP A 197 -6.01 42.01 -16.65
N VAL A 198 -5.65 42.55 -17.82
CA VAL A 198 -4.64 43.61 -17.96
C VAL A 198 -5.15 45.00 -17.53
N ILE A 199 -6.47 45.23 -17.54
CA ILE A 199 -7.09 46.52 -17.13
C ILE A 199 -7.87 46.29 -15.84
N ASN A 200 -7.26 46.57 -14.68
CA ASN A 200 -7.93 46.56 -13.39
C ASN A 200 -7.47 47.73 -12.53
N GLU A 201 -8.20 48.02 -11.45
CA GLU A 201 -7.88 49.16 -10.58
C GLU A 201 -6.43 49.14 -10.09
N ARG A 202 -5.87 47.96 -9.77
CA ARG A 202 -4.47 47.84 -9.33
C ARG A 202 -3.49 48.09 -10.47
N SER A 203 -3.74 47.59 -11.68
CA SER A 203 -2.86 47.85 -12.84
C SER A 203 -2.91 49.31 -13.31
N LEU A 204 -3.98 50.04 -12.98
CA LEU A 204 -4.12 51.48 -13.21
C LEU A 204 -3.52 52.33 -12.08
N LYS A 205 -3.67 51.91 -10.82
CA LYS A 205 -3.18 52.63 -9.63
C LYS A 205 -1.67 52.65 -9.48
N TYR A 206 -0.99 51.57 -9.84
CA TYR A 206 0.38 51.35 -9.39
C TYR A 206 1.35 51.17 -10.56
N GLN A 207 2.42 51.96 -10.55
CA GLN A 207 3.53 51.82 -11.49
C GLN A 207 4.47 50.65 -11.16
N PHE A 208 4.38 50.11 -9.93
CA PHE A 208 5.25 49.07 -9.34
C PHE A 208 4.42 48.04 -8.56
N PRO A 209 4.91 46.79 -8.37
CA PRO A 209 4.16 45.75 -7.67
C PRO A 209 3.99 46.05 -6.17
N LEU A 210 2.89 45.56 -5.61
CA LEU A 210 2.20 46.15 -4.45
C LEU A 210 2.38 45.45 -3.11
N ASP A 211 2.99 44.28 -3.11
CA ASP A 211 3.21 43.53 -1.89
C ASP A 211 4.67 43.09 -1.82
N PRO A 212 5.48 43.70 -0.94
CA PRO A 212 6.86 43.28 -0.72
C PRO A 212 6.97 41.82 -0.27
N ALA A 213 5.89 41.23 0.29
CA ALA A 213 5.88 39.83 0.68
C ALA A 213 5.80 38.88 -0.54
N ILE A 214 5.28 39.36 -1.67
CA ILE A 214 5.04 38.57 -2.89
C ILE A 214 5.98 38.96 -4.03
N TYR A 215 6.43 40.22 -4.14
CA TYR A 215 7.34 40.68 -5.20
C TYR A 215 8.66 41.25 -4.67
N PRO A 216 9.82 40.81 -5.20
CA PRO A 216 11.11 41.05 -4.57
C PRO A 216 11.70 42.44 -4.82
N PHE A 217 11.21 43.20 -5.81
CA PHE A 217 11.85 44.45 -6.19
C PHE A 217 10.84 45.52 -6.60
N ALA A 218 10.78 46.60 -5.82
CA ALA A 218 9.97 47.78 -6.13
C ALA A 218 10.56 48.66 -7.26
N GLN A 219 11.66 48.24 -7.91
CA GLN A 219 12.44 49.09 -8.81
C GLN A 219 12.89 48.45 -10.13
N THR A 220 12.57 47.19 -10.42
CA THR A 220 13.00 46.53 -11.66
C THR A 220 11.81 46.01 -12.49
N GLU A 221 12.00 45.92 -13.81
CA GLU A 221 11.07 45.40 -14.83
C GLU A 221 10.74 43.90 -14.66
N ILE A 222 11.01 43.34 -13.47
CA ILE A 222 10.95 41.93 -13.10
C ILE A 222 9.56 41.62 -12.54
N ILE A 223 8.55 41.43 -13.39
CA ILE A 223 7.16 41.27 -12.89
C ILE A 223 6.43 40.07 -13.51
N ASP A 224 6.55 39.84 -14.82
CA ASP A 224 5.63 38.95 -15.54
C ASP A 224 5.84 37.47 -15.17
N PHE A 225 7.07 36.96 -15.29
CA PHE A 225 7.35 35.55 -14.96
C PHE A 225 7.27 35.26 -13.47
N TRP A 226 7.72 36.19 -12.63
CA TRP A 226 7.60 36.04 -11.18
C TRP A 226 6.12 35.91 -10.77
N GLY A 227 5.28 36.84 -11.24
CA GLY A 227 3.85 36.80 -10.99
C GLY A 227 3.19 35.55 -11.55
N LEU A 228 3.58 35.12 -12.75
CA LEU A 228 3.13 33.85 -13.33
C LEU A 228 3.54 32.66 -12.46
N GLY A 229 4.79 32.60 -12.00
CA GLY A 229 5.29 31.56 -11.08
C GLY A 229 4.43 31.44 -9.83
N VAL A 230 4.10 32.58 -9.19
CA VAL A 230 3.21 32.63 -8.02
C VAL A 230 1.81 32.10 -8.36
N CYS A 231 1.26 32.48 -9.52
CA CYS A 231 -0.04 31.97 -9.98
C CYS A 231 -0.02 30.45 -10.21
N LEU A 232 1.04 29.93 -10.81
CA LEU A 232 1.19 28.49 -11.07
C LEU A 232 1.37 27.70 -9.77
N TYR A 233 2.14 28.24 -8.82
CA TYR A 233 2.25 27.66 -7.49
C TYR A 233 0.88 27.63 -6.78
N SER A 234 0.11 28.73 -6.84
CA SER A 234 -1.27 28.80 -6.32
C SER A 234 -2.18 27.78 -6.99
N ALA A 235 -2.08 27.60 -8.31
CA ALA A 235 -2.90 26.62 -9.04
C ALA A 235 -2.56 25.18 -8.64
N LEU A 236 -1.26 24.87 -8.51
CA LEU A 236 -0.74 23.53 -8.19
C LEU A 236 -1.00 23.14 -6.72
N THR A 237 -0.84 24.08 -5.79
CA THR A 237 -1.07 23.87 -4.35
C THR A 237 -2.50 24.15 -3.92
N GLN A 238 -3.30 24.80 -4.78
CA GLN A 238 -4.68 25.22 -4.52
C GLN A 238 -4.81 26.22 -3.36
N LYS A 239 -3.73 26.94 -3.05
CA LYS A 239 -3.66 27.96 -2.01
C LYS A 239 -4.16 29.31 -2.55
N ILE A 240 -4.85 30.05 -1.69
CA ILE A 240 -5.18 31.47 -1.93
C ILE A 240 -3.96 32.35 -1.65
N SER A 241 -3.97 33.59 -2.14
CA SER A 241 -2.83 34.50 -2.06
C SER A 241 -2.30 34.69 -0.63
N SER A 242 -3.19 34.75 0.37
CA SER A 242 -2.83 34.87 1.79
C SER A 242 -2.19 33.61 2.41
N GLN A 243 -2.18 32.48 1.71
CA GLN A 243 -1.60 31.21 2.15
C GLN A 243 -0.30 30.86 1.40
N ILE A 244 0.06 31.64 0.39
CA ILE A 244 1.30 31.44 -0.37
C ILE A 244 2.47 31.87 0.53
N PRO A 245 3.57 31.09 0.58
CA PRO A 245 4.75 31.50 1.34
C PRO A 245 5.30 32.83 0.83
N GLU A 246 5.89 33.63 1.72
CA GLU A 246 6.55 34.89 1.39
C GLU A 246 7.87 34.63 0.65
N PHE A 247 7.79 34.20 -0.62
CA PHE A 247 8.95 33.76 -1.41
C PHE A 247 10.03 34.83 -1.51
N VAL A 248 9.65 36.10 -1.49
CA VAL A 248 10.58 37.24 -1.50
C VAL A 248 11.52 37.23 -0.30
N ALA A 249 11.01 36.88 0.87
CA ALA A 249 11.77 36.87 2.11
C ALA A 249 12.67 35.61 2.23
N MET A 250 12.56 34.67 1.30
CA MET A 250 13.32 33.42 1.30
C MET A 250 14.56 33.52 0.43
N GLU A 251 15.67 32.96 0.92
CA GLU A 251 16.87 32.63 0.12
C GLU A 251 16.50 31.73 -1.07
N GLU A 252 17.20 31.86 -2.20
CA GLU A 252 16.85 31.17 -3.46
C GLU A 252 16.80 29.63 -3.31
N GLU A 253 17.75 29.04 -2.58
CA GLU A 253 17.78 27.59 -2.32
C GLU A 253 16.57 27.13 -1.51
N VAL A 254 16.25 27.83 -0.41
CA VAL A 254 15.10 27.52 0.46
C VAL A 254 13.79 27.70 -0.29
N ARG A 255 13.70 28.73 -1.14
CA ARG A 255 12.55 29.01 -1.99
C ARG A 255 12.32 27.89 -2.99
N SER A 256 13.37 27.48 -3.69
CA SER A 256 13.34 26.36 -4.65
C SER A 256 12.93 25.06 -3.95
N ASP A 257 13.51 24.74 -2.80
CA ASP A 257 13.16 23.54 -2.02
C ASP A 257 11.70 23.56 -1.54
N THR A 258 11.19 24.72 -1.15
CA THR A 258 9.77 24.89 -0.78
C THR A 258 8.85 24.56 -1.95
N ILE A 259 9.17 25.05 -3.15
CA ILE A 259 8.40 24.78 -4.37
C ILE A 259 8.52 23.32 -4.80
N LEU A 260 9.71 22.73 -4.68
CA LEU A 260 10.00 21.36 -5.13
C LEU A 260 9.54 20.28 -4.15
N SER A 261 9.22 20.63 -2.91
CA SER A 261 8.74 19.69 -1.88
C SER A 261 7.22 19.55 -1.86
N GLU A 262 6.47 20.61 -2.18
CA GLU A 262 5.01 20.61 -2.14
C GLU A 262 4.38 20.26 -3.50
N ASN A 263 3.56 19.20 -3.56
CA ASN A 263 2.86 18.76 -4.78
C ASN A 263 3.74 18.65 -6.04
N TYR A 264 4.96 18.14 -5.88
CA TYR A 264 5.96 18.05 -6.94
C TYR A 264 5.45 17.38 -8.24
N VAL A 265 5.54 18.10 -9.36
CA VAL A 265 5.28 17.61 -10.72
C VAL A 265 6.51 17.93 -11.57
N PRO A 266 7.22 16.91 -12.11
CA PRO A 266 8.41 17.13 -12.93
C PRO A 266 8.15 18.08 -14.10
N GLY A 267 9.10 18.97 -14.37
CA GLY A 267 9.00 20.01 -15.40
C GLY A 267 8.20 21.21 -14.93
N LEU A 268 7.00 21.00 -14.39
CA LEU A 268 6.14 22.09 -13.91
C LEU A 268 6.69 22.73 -12.63
N SER A 269 7.07 21.96 -11.62
CA SER A 269 7.63 22.50 -10.38
C SER A 269 8.98 23.17 -10.60
N GLU A 270 9.84 22.63 -11.48
CA GLU A 270 11.09 23.30 -11.87
C GLU A 270 10.83 24.60 -12.62
N LEU A 271 9.85 24.65 -13.54
CA LEU A 271 9.48 25.88 -14.23
C LEU A 271 8.95 26.93 -13.26
N ILE A 272 8.17 26.53 -12.25
CA ILE A 272 7.71 27.43 -11.19
C ILE A 272 8.90 27.97 -10.40
N ALA A 273 9.82 27.11 -9.95
CA ALA A 273 11.00 27.54 -9.21
C ALA A 273 11.87 28.51 -10.04
N GLU A 274 12.02 28.24 -11.34
CA GLU A 274 12.74 29.10 -12.27
C GLU A 274 12.04 30.46 -12.46
N PHE A 275 10.71 30.48 -12.55
CA PHE A 275 9.93 31.71 -12.63
C PHE A 275 10.00 32.55 -11.36
N ILE A 276 10.17 31.92 -10.20
CA ILE A 276 10.34 32.58 -8.89
C ILE A 276 11.84 32.61 -8.49
N SER A 277 12.74 32.72 -9.46
CA SER A 277 14.19 32.90 -9.25
C SER A 277 14.61 34.35 -9.50
N GLU A 278 15.79 34.74 -9.02
CA GLU A 278 16.34 36.08 -9.30
C GLU A 278 16.64 36.29 -10.79
N ASN A 279 16.87 35.21 -11.53
CA ASN A 279 17.26 35.22 -12.94
C ASN A 279 16.09 35.03 -13.93
N CYS A 280 14.84 35.07 -13.46
CA CYS A 280 13.68 34.66 -14.24
C CYS A 280 13.47 35.44 -15.57
N ASN A 281 14.00 36.67 -15.68
CA ASN A 281 13.82 37.54 -16.85
C ASN A 281 14.98 37.54 -17.85
N ASN A 282 16.00 36.70 -17.64
CA ASN A 282 17.09 36.55 -18.62
C ASN A 282 16.63 35.86 -19.92
N VAL A 283 15.38 35.39 -19.97
CA VAL A 283 14.81 34.63 -21.09
C VAL A 283 13.51 35.28 -21.53
N SER A 284 13.37 35.59 -22.82
CA SER A 284 12.14 36.19 -23.35
C SER A 284 10.97 35.20 -23.34
N ALA A 285 9.73 35.68 -23.37
CA ALA A 285 8.56 34.80 -23.46
C ALA A 285 8.51 34.01 -24.77
N GLU A 286 9.07 34.57 -25.85
CA GLU A 286 9.22 33.87 -27.12
C GLU A 286 10.19 32.69 -26.99
N ASP A 287 11.36 32.89 -26.39
CA ASP A 287 12.32 31.80 -26.14
C ASP A 287 11.73 30.72 -25.23
N ARG A 288 10.93 31.10 -24.23
CA ARG A 288 10.23 30.15 -23.35
C ARG A 288 9.22 29.28 -24.11
N LEU A 289 8.41 29.86 -25.01
CA LEU A 289 7.46 29.12 -25.84
C LEU A 289 8.14 28.07 -26.72
N PHE A 290 9.37 28.38 -27.14
CA PHE A 290 10.17 27.51 -27.99
C PHE A 290 11.16 26.63 -27.21
N SER A 291 11.14 26.66 -25.88
CA SER A 291 11.98 25.79 -25.05
C SER A 291 11.67 24.30 -25.28
N PRO A 292 12.65 23.40 -25.10
CA PRO A 292 12.44 21.95 -25.23
C PRO A 292 11.28 21.44 -24.36
N LEU A 293 11.15 21.96 -23.13
CA LEU A 293 10.06 21.63 -22.22
C LEU A 293 8.69 21.97 -22.82
N MET A 294 8.53 23.20 -23.32
CA MET A 294 7.26 23.69 -23.82
C MET A 294 6.84 23.02 -25.14
N ARG A 295 7.81 22.77 -26.03
CA ARG A 295 7.59 22.01 -27.27
C ARG A 295 7.16 20.57 -26.99
N SER A 296 7.77 19.93 -26.00
CA SER A 296 7.44 18.56 -25.60
C SER A 296 6.01 18.48 -25.04
N TRP A 297 5.62 19.42 -24.17
CA TRP A 297 4.23 19.55 -23.72
C TRP A 297 3.28 19.87 -24.87
N LEU A 298 3.64 20.76 -25.78
CA LEU A 298 2.78 21.07 -26.92
C LEU A 298 2.46 19.82 -27.74
N HIS A 299 3.46 18.98 -27.97
CA HIS A 299 3.30 17.74 -28.70
C HIS A 299 2.45 16.71 -27.94
N MET A 300 2.76 16.47 -26.66
CA MET A 300 2.05 15.48 -25.84
C MET A 300 0.58 15.86 -25.59
N PHE A 301 0.25 17.16 -25.52
CA PHE A 301 -1.06 17.62 -25.08
C PHE A 301 -2.00 18.04 -26.23
N LYS A 302 -1.50 18.16 -27.48
CA LYS A 302 -2.30 18.52 -28.67
C LYS A 302 -2.82 17.33 -29.49
N ASN A 303 -2.53 16.08 -29.11
CA ASN A 303 -2.91 14.87 -29.89
C ASN A 303 -2.56 14.98 -31.38
N THR A 304 -1.44 15.65 -31.73
CA THR A 304 -1.01 15.69 -33.13
C THR A 304 -0.39 14.33 -33.47
N ASN A 305 -0.93 13.63 -34.46
CA ASN A 305 -0.40 12.35 -34.99
C ASN A 305 1.04 12.45 -35.57
N SER A 306 1.73 13.57 -35.37
CA SER A 306 3.10 13.80 -35.82
C SER A 306 4.07 12.98 -34.98
N LEU A 307 4.72 11.97 -35.57
CA LEU A 307 5.80 11.22 -34.94
C LEU A 307 7.01 12.14 -34.68
N ILE A 308 7.13 12.71 -33.47
CA ILE A 308 8.38 13.34 -33.01
C ILE A 308 9.31 12.25 -32.47
N SER A 309 10.61 12.34 -32.77
CA SER A 309 11.61 11.44 -32.20
C SER A 309 11.70 11.68 -30.69
N PHE A 310 11.83 10.62 -29.89
CA PHE A 310 11.99 10.77 -28.45
C PHE A 310 13.22 11.59 -28.06
N GLU A 311 14.28 11.55 -28.88
CA GLU A 311 15.51 12.33 -28.66
C GLU A 311 15.25 13.84 -28.63
N ASP A 312 14.15 14.29 -29.23
CA ASP A 312 13.73 15.69 -29.26
C ASP A 312 12.80 16.06 -28.09
N LEU A 313 12.42 15.10 -27.24
CA LEU A 313 11.54 15.31 -26.09
C LEU A 313 12.32 15.53 -24.80
N GLU A 314 11.98 16.61 -24.09
CA GLU A 314 12.50 16.92 -22.77
C GLU A 314 11.98 15.91 -21.74
N PRO A 315 12.84 15.12 -21.06
CA PRO A 315 12.40 14.06 -20.16
C PRO A 315 11.49 14.54 -19.02
N LYS A 316 11.73 15.75 -18.50
CA LYS A 316 10.87 16.35 -17.47
C LYS A 316 9.45 16.57 -17.97
N ALA A 317 9.27 16.97 -19.23
CA ALA A 317 7.95 17.12 -19.84
C ALA A 317 7.24 15.75 -19.94
N VAL A 318 7.94 14.71 -20.37
CA VAL A 318 7.37 13.35 -20.43
C VAL A 318 6.92 12.89 -19.05
N LEU A 319 7.73 13.09 -18.01
CA LEU A 319 7.40 12.68 -16.64
C LEU A 319 6.20 13.43 -16.06
N SER A 320 5.95 14.68 -16.47
CA SER A 320 4.75 15.43 -16.07
C SER A 320 3.44 14.74 -16.50
N GLY A 321 3.47 14.00 -17.62
CA GLY A 321 2.33 13.27 -18.14
C GLY A 321 1.81 12.18 -17.20
N LEU A 322 2.66 11.67 -16.29
CA LEU A 322 2.27 10.72 -15.25
C LEU A 322 1.29 11.31 -14.22
N TYR A 323 1.22 12.64 -14.10
CA TYR A 323 0.37 13.36 -13.16
C TYR A 323 -0.93 13.87 -13.79
N CYS A 324 -1.12 13.64 -15.09
CA CYS A 324 -2.33 13.97 -15.81
C CYS A 324 -3.47 12.98 -15.46
N LYS A 325 -4.70 13.39 -15.72
CA LYS A 325 -5.92 12.58 -15.59
C LYS A 325 -6.43 12.10 -16.95
N ASP A 326 -6.12 12.82 -18.03
CA ASP A 326 -6.45 12.40 -19.39
C ASP A 326 -5.76 11.06 -19.72
N GLY A 327 -6.58 10.07 -20.08
CA GLY A 327 -6.11 8.72 -20.40
C GLY A 327 -5.20 8.66 -21.63
N ASN A 328 -5.41 9.52 -22.63
CA ASN A 328 -4.59 9.56 -23.83
C ASN A 328 -3.19 10.09 -23.51
N ILE A 329 -3.09 11.12 -22.67
CA ILE A 329 -1.80 11.68 -22.24
C ILE A 329 -1.02 10.65 -21.42
N ILE A 330 -1.71 9.95 -20.51
CA ILE A 330 -1.12 8.85 -19.74
C ILE A 330 -0.62 7.75 -20.67
N GLU A 331 -1.42 7.33 -21.65
CA GLU A 331 -1.06 6.32 -22.64
C GLU A 331 0.19 6.72 -23.42
N THR A 332 0.20 7.90 -24.05
CA THR A 332 1.36 8.43 -24.78
C THR A 332 2.61 8.51 -23.88
N THR A 333 2.44 8.96 -22.63
CA THR A 333 3.54 9.02 -21.66
C THR A 333 4.12 7.62 -21.39
N LEU A 334 3.27 6.62 -21.16
CA LEU A 334 3.72 5.25 -20.93
C LEU A 334 4.36 4.64 -22.17
N GLU A 335 3.84 4.89 -23.37
CA GLU A 335 4.44 4.44 -24.62
C GLU A 335 5.84 5.01 -24.82
N ILE A 336 6.01 6.31 -24.59
CA ILE A 336 7.31 6.96 -24.66
C ILE A 336 8.27 6.32 -23.65
N LEU A 337 7.89 6.24 -22.38
CA LEU A 337 8.76 5.74 -21.32
C LEU A 337 9.12 4.26 -21.49
N LEU A 338 8.22 3.43 -22.02
CA LEU A 338 8.40 1.99 -22.07
C LEU A 338 8.85 1.45 -23.44
N LEU A 339 8.52 2.09 -24.56
CA LEU A 339 8.79 1.54 -25.90
C LEU A 339 9.96 2.20 -26.62
N LYS A 340 10.32 3.45 -26.28
CA LYS A 340 11.35 4.24 -27.00
C LYS A 340 12.77 4.08 -26.45
N ASP A 341 13.12 2.89 -25.95
CA ASP A 341 14.43 2.52 -25.36
C ASP A 341 14.96 3.52 -24.30
N VAL A 342 14.04 4.14 -23.58
CA VAL A 342 14.37 5.08 -22.52
C VAL A 342 14.88 4.29 -21.34
N ARG A 343 16.10 4.57 -20.87
CA ARG A 343 16.60 4.02 -19.60
C ARG A 343 15.85 4.66 -18.44
N ILE A 344 14.68 4.12 -18.14
CA ILE A 344 13.75 4.62 -17.11
C ILE A 344 14.46 4.84 -15.77
N GLU A 345 15.42 3.98 -15.41
CA GLU A 345 16.17 4.13 -14.16
C GLU A 345 17.06 5.39 -14.10
N ARG A 346 17.38 6.01 -15.25
CA ARG A 346 18.10 7.29 -15.31
C ARG A 346 17.17 8.48 -15.14
N LEU A 347 15.94 8.39 -15.65
CA LEU A 347 14.94 9.45 -15.55
C LEU A 347 14.26 9.49 -14.18
N LEU A 348 14.04 8.31 -13.58
CA LEU A 348 13.39 8.18 -12.28
C LEU A 348 14.41 8.21 -11.14
N SER A 349 14.73 9.43 -10.67
CA SER A 349 15.65 9.68 -9.55
C SER A 349 14.94 10.02 -8.24
N LYS A 350 13.81 10.76 -8.29
CA LYS A 350 13.02 11.16 -7.12
C LYS A 350 12.00 10.07 -6.75
N GLU A 351 11.92 9.75 -5.46
CA GLU A 351 11.01 8.73 -4.92
C GLU A 351 9.54 9.02 -5.28
N THR A 352 9.12 10.28 -5.19
CA THR A 352 7.75 10.72 -5.53
C THR A 352 7.38 10.39 -6.97
N VAL A 353 8.30 10.60 -7.92
CA VAL A 353 8.11 10.29 -9.34
C VAL A 353 8.09 8.78 -9.58
N ILE A 354 8.97 8.02 -8.91
CA ILE A 354 8.96 6.55 -8.97
C ILE A 354 7.60 6.01 -8.50
N ARG A 355 7.10 6.50 -7.36
CA ARG A 355 5.79 6.13 -6.82
C ARG A 355 4.67 6.43 -7.81
N LYS A 356 4.69 7.62 -8.42
CA LYS A 356 3.67 8.02 -9.40
C LYS A 356 3.72 7.15 -10.65
N PHE A 357 4.90 6.89 -11.20
CA PHE A 357 5.09 5.99 -12.34
C PHE A 357 4.48 4.60 -12.07
N ILE A 358 4.79 4.03 -10.91
CA ILE A 358 4.28 2.71 -10.51
C ILE A 358 2.76 2.73 -10.36
N GLU A 359 2.20 3.76 -9.71
CA GLU A 359 0.75 3.92 -9.57
C GLU A 359 0.07 4.04 -10.94
N THR A 360 0.63 4.83 -11.85
CA THR A 360 0.10 5.02 -13.20
C THR A 360 0.11 3.71 -13.98
N LEU A 361 1.21 2.94 -13.94
CA LEU A 361 1.27 1.59 -14.53
C LEU A 361 0.21 0.65 -13.92
N ALA A 362 0.09 0.60 -12.60
CA ALA A 362 -0.84 -0.28 -11.91
C ALA A 362 -2.32 0.03 -12.21
N ASN A 363 -2.65 1.29 -12.50
CA ASN A 363 -4.00 1.74 -12.83
C ASN A 363 -4.31 1.71 -14.33
N TYR A 364 -3.30 1.59 -15.20
CA TYR A 364 -3.48 1.55 -16.64
C TYR A 364 -4.15 0.22 -17.05
N LYS A 365 -5.33 0.30 -17.68
CA LYS A 365 -6.13 -0.88 -18.07
C LYS A 365 -6.09 -1.18 -19.57
N GLN A 366 -5.58 -0.25 -20.38
CA GLN A 366 -5.61 -0.32 -21.84
C GLN A 366 -4.37 -1.05 -22.41
N TYR A 367 -3.87 -2.08 -21.72
CA TYR A 367 -2.81 -2.93 -22.26
C TYR A 367 -3.29 -3.80 -23.44
N LYS A 368 -4.61 -3.91 -23.64
CA LYS A 368 -5.22 -4.72 -24.70
C LYS A 368 -4.69 -4.30 -26.07
N GLY A 369 -4.15 -5.27 -26.81
CA GLY A 369 -3.57 -5.02 -28.14
C GLY A 369 -2.15 -4.42 -28.12
N LYS A 370 -1.54 -4.19 -26.94
CA LYS A 370 -0.18 -3.65 -26.78
C LYS A 370 0.70 -4.54 -25.88
N PRO A 371 1.02 -5.78 -26.32
CA PRO A 371 1.78 -6.74 -25.50
C PRO A 371 3.23 -6.29 -25.20
N GLU A 372 3.84 -5.52 -26.10
CA GLU A 372 5.18 -4.97 -25.92
C GLU A 372 5.24 -3.97 -24.76
N LEU A 373 4.23 -3.10 -24.65
CA LEU A 373 4.11 -2.11 -23.58
C LEU A 373 4.07 -2.81 -22.21
N LEU A 374 3.26 -3.87 -22.10
CA LEU A 374 3.17 -4.66 -20.88
C LEU A 374 4.48 -5.40 -20.56
N THR A 375 5.15 -5.95 -21.58
CA THR A 375 6.44 -6.63 -21.44
C THR A 375 7.52 -5.68 -20.91
N ASN A 376 7.56 -4.47 -21.44
CA ASN A 376 8.51 -3.45 -21.02
C ASN A 376 8.13 -2.90 -19.64
N ALA A 377 6.84 -2.78 -19.31
CA ALA A 377 6.41 -2.45 -17.94
C ALA A 377 6.94 -3.46 -16.92
N TYR A 378 6.79 -4.77 -17.16
CA TYR A 378 7.36 -5.81 -16.28
C TYR A 378 8.88 -5.74 -16.20
N SER A 379 9.56 -5.53 -17.33
CA SER A 379 11.03 -5.43 -17.38
C SER A 379 11.53 -4.22 -16.57
N SER A 380 10.92 -3.06 -16.76
CA SER A 380 11.23 -1.82 -16.03
C SER A 380 10.96 -1.96 -14.55
N MET A 381 9.84 -2.57 -14.15
CA MET A 381 9.57 -2.86 -12.74
C MET A 381 10.63 -3.79 -12.13
N CYS A 382 11.09 -4.80 -12.86
CA CYS A 382 12.16 -5.67 -12.42
C CYS A 382 13.51 -4.96 -12.24
N ILE A 383 13.79 -3.93 -13.04
CA ILE A 383 14.99 -3.08 -12.94
C ILE A 383 14.84 -2.15 -11.73
N LEU A 384 13.70 -1.47 -11.60
CA LEU A 384 13.40 -0.56 -10.50
C LEU A 384 13.45 -1.27 -9.14
N MET A 385 12.85 -2.45 -9.01
CA MET A 385 12.94 -3.25 -7.76
C MET A 385 14.37 -3.67 -7.40
N LYS A 386 15.24 -3.84 -8.40
CA LYS A 386 16.67 -4.15 -8.17
C LYS A 386 17.42 -2.91 -7.69
N LYS A 387 17.17 -1.75 -8.29
CA LYS A 387 17.83 -0.48 -7.95
C LYS A 387 17.31 0.12 -6.64
N TYR A 388 16.02 -0.03 -6.38
CA TYR A 388 15.30 0.57 -5.25
C TYR A 388 14.57 -0.53 -4.45
N PRO A 389 15.24 -1.21 -3.51
CA PRO A 389 14.67 -2.34 -2.77
C PRO A 389 13.38 -2.00 -2.01
N TRP A 390 13.19 -0.74 -1.58
CA TRP A 390 11.97 -0.28 -0.91
C TRP A 390 10.70 -0.49 -1.73
N ILE A 391 10.78 -0.49 -3.06
CA ILE A 391 9.62 -0.75 -3.95
C ILE A 391 9.04 -2.14 -3.67
N LYS A 392 9.92 -3.13 -3.48
CA LYS A 392 9.52 -4.50 -3.17
C LYS A 392 8.82 -4.53 -1.80
N HIS A 393 9.37 -3.83 -0.81
CA HIS A 393 8.80 -3.75 0.54
C HIS A 393 7.46 -3.03 0.59
N GLU A 394 7.18 -2.11 -0.34
CA GLU A 394 5.92 -1.39 -0.40
C GLU A 394 4.99 -1.86 -1.53
N ALA A 395 5.22 -3.05 -2.09
CA ALA A 395 4.48 -3.57 -3.24
C ALA A 395 2.95 -3.46 -3.12
N GLY A 396 2.38 -3.77 -1.95
CA GLY A 396 0.95 -3.62 -1.69
C GLY A 396 0.49 -2.16 -1.71
N LYS A 397 1.19 -1.27 -1.00
CA LYS A 397 0.91 0.18 -0.97
C LYS A 397 1.00 0.82 -2.37
N LEU A 398 1.97 0.36 -3.16
CA LEU A 398 2.19 0.77 -4.54
C LEU A 398 1.26 0.09 -5.55
N LYS A 399 0.30 -0.73 -5.09
CA LYS A 399 -0.67 -1.44 -5.94
C LYS A 399 -0.03 -2.36 -6.98
N LEU A 400 1.22 -2.83 -6.79
CA LEU A 400 1.93 -3.65 -7.78
C LEU A 400 1.20 -4.95 -8.13
N TYR A 401 0.45 -5.52 -7.19
CA TYR A 401 -0.35 -6.71 -7.44
C TYR A 401 -1.46 -6.49 -8.48
N HIS A 402 -1.88 -5.24 -8.77
CA HIS A 402 -2.84 -4.96 -9.84
C HIS A 402 -2.30 -5.27 -11.23
N LEU A 403 -0.98 -5.20 -11.44
CA LEU A 403 -0.38 -5.55 -12.73
C LEU A 403 -0.63 -7.02 -13.09
N LEU A 404 -0.80 -7.90 -12.09
CA LEU A 404 -1.07 -9.33 -12.27
C LEU A 404 -2.51 -9.64 -12.72
N ASP A 405 -3.40 -8.65 -12.76
CA ASP A 405 -4.79 -8.84 -13.21
C ASP A 405 -4.98 -8.70 -14.72
N ASN A 406 -3.96 -8.26 -15.45
CA ASN A 406 -4.00 -8.07 -16.91
C ASN A 406 -3.98 -9.42 -17.64
N LYS A 407 -5.15 -10.08 -17.69
CA LYS A 407 -5.34 -11.42 -18.26
C LYS A 407 -5.26 -11.48 -19.79
N GLU A 408 -5.51 -10.36 -20.47
CA GLU A 408 -5.82 -10.33 -21.91
C GLU A 408 -4.60 -10.57 -22.84
N ASN A 409 -3.37 -10.52 -22.34
CA ASN A 409 -2.16 -10.54 -23.18
C ASN A 409 -1.23 -11.75 -22.96
N LEU A 410 -1.70 -12.78 -22.26
CA LEU A 410 -0.88 -13.96 -21.93
C LEU A 410 -0.72 -14.97 -23.08
N ALA A 411 -1.25 -14.68 -24.28
CA ALA A 411 -1.07 -15.51 -25.47
C ALA A 411 0.40 -15.54 -25.94
N PHE A 412 1.15 -14.44 -25.74
CA PHE A 412 2.51 -14.29 -26.27
C PHE A 412 3.56 -14.94 -25.34
N PRO A 413 4.45 -15.83 -25.85
CA PRO A 413 5.48 -16.49 -25.04
C PRO A 413 6.43 -15.53 -24.30
N ASP A 414 6.83 -14.43 -24.93
CA ASP A 414 7.78 -13.48 -24.33
C ASP A 414 7.15 -12.68 -23.18
N VAL A 415 5.89 -12.27 -23.34
CA VAL A 415 5.10 -11.65 -22.25
C VAL A 415 5.02 -12.62 -21.06
N ARG A 416 4.77 -13.92 -21.31
CA ARG A 416 4.69 -14.96 -20.28
C ARG A 416 6.00 -15.12 -19.50
N LYS A 417 7.15 -15.19 -20.18
CA LYS A 417 8.47 -15.25 -19.51
C LYS A 417 8.72 -14.02 -18.63
N LYS A 418 8.36 -12.84 -19.12
CA LYS A 418 8.62 -11.56 -18.45
C LYS A 418 7.73 -11.35 -17.22
N ILE A 419 6.45 -11.74 -17.30
CA ILE A 419 5.56 -11.71 -16.13
C ILE A 419 6.00 -12.72 -15.07
N ILE A 420 6.51 -13.90 -15.44
CA ILE A 420 7.02 -14.88 -14.48
C ILE A 420 8.25 -14.34 -13.75
N ASN A 421 9.21 -13.75 -14.47
CA ASN A 421 10.36 -13.09 -13.86
C ASN A 421 9.94 -11.95 -12.91
N PHE A 422 8.95 -11.14 -13.31
CA PHE A 422 8.38 -10.11 -12.44
C PHE A 422 7.75 -10.71 -11.18
N ILE A 423 6.95 -11.77 -11.32
CA ILE A 423 6.34 -12.50 -10.21
C ILE A 423 7.41 -13.05 -9.26
N GLN A 424 8.46 -13.70 -9.77
CA GLN A 424 9.58 -14.20 -8.98
C GLN A 424 10.21 -13.08 -8.16
N LYS A 425 10.58 -11.98 -8.81
CA LYS A 425 11.20 -10.84 -8.11
C LYS A 425 10.29 -10.22 -7.07
N LEU A 426 9.00 -10.07 -7.40
CA LEU A 426 7.98 -9.53 -6.50
C LEU A 426 7.77 -10.46 -5.30
N CYS A 427 7.63 -11.77 -5.51
CA CYS A 427 7.23 -12.72 -4.47
C CYS A 427 8.41 -13.27 -3.65
N LYS A 428 9.65 -13.28 -4.15
CA LYS A 428 10.80 -13.95 -3.51
C LYS A 428 11.15 -13.48 -2.08
N ASN A 429 10.60 -12.36 -1.59
CA ASN A 429 10.71 -11.89 -0.19
C ASN A 429 9.45 -11.13 0.29
N ASN A 430 8.32 -11.30 -0.42
CA ASN A 430 7.07 -10.64 -0.09
C ASN A 430 6.06 -11.69 0.34
N THR A 431 5.06 -11.25 1.11
CA THR A 431 4.01 -12.10 1.68
C THR A 431 3.43 -13.12 0.69
N LEU A 432 2.65 -14.06 1.22
CA LEU A 432 1.91 -15.00 0.39
C LEU A 432 0.84 -14.33 -0.51
N THR A 433 0.58 -13.02 -0.39
CA THR A 433 -0.40 -12.28 -1.21
C THR A 433 -0.14 -12.38 -2.71
N GLY A 434 1.12 -12.29 -3.16
CA GLY A 434 1.45 -12.40 -4.59
C GLY A 434 1.09 -13.78 -5.15
N LEU A 435 1.47 -14.83 -4.41
CA LEU A 435 1.17 -16.23 -4.75
C LEU A 435 -0.33 -16.53 -4.74
N ILE A 436 -1.08 -15.93 -3.82
CA ILE A 436 -2.54 -16.08 -3.76
C ILE A 436 -3.23 -15.32 -4.91
N THR A 437 -2.73 -14.15 -5.29
CA THR A 437 -3.22 -13.41 -6.46
C THR A 437 -3.10 -14.27 -7.72
N ILE A 438 -1.95 -14.93 -7.89
CA ILE A 438 -1.71 -15.91 -8.96
C ILE A 438 -2.69 -17.07 -8.89
N LYS A 439 -2.88 -17.67 -7.71
CA LYS A 439 -3.77 -18.82 -7.52
C LYS A 439 -5.22 -18.51 -7.90
N HIS A 440 -5.70 -17.30 -7.64
CA HIS A 440 -7.05 -16.87 -8.03
C HIS A 440 -7.14 -16.49 -9.51
N ASN A 441 -6.04 -16.09 -10.13
CA ASN A 441 -5.97 -15.88 -11.57
C ASN A 441 -5.79 -17.23 -12.29
N LYS A 442 -6.91 -17.85 -12.71
CA LYS A 442 -6.92 -19.16 -13.38
C LYS A 442 -5.90 -19.29 -14.52
N VAL A 443 -5.69 -18.22 -15.30
CA VAL A 443 -4.75 -18.22 -16.44
C VAL A 443 -3.31 -18.25 -15.94
N LEU A 444 -2.93 -17.37 -15.02
CA LEU A 444 -1.57 -17.38 -14.43
C LEU A 444 -1.31 -18.67 -13.65
N LYS A 445 -2.32 -19.17 -12.95
CA LYS A 445 -2.29 -20.45 -12.26
C LYS A 445 -1.93 -21.57 -13.23
N GLU A 446 -2.65 -21.71 -14.34
CA GLU A 446 -2.33 -22.73 -15.35
C GLU A 446 -0.94 -22.53 -15.94
N LEU A 447 -0.59 -21.30 -16.34
CA LEU A 447 0.72 -20.99 -16.92
C LEU A 447 1.88 -21.41 -16.02
N ILE A 448 1.83 -21.03 -14.74
CA ILE A 448 2.89 -21.34 -13.76
C ILE A 448 2.93 -22.83 -13.45
N TYR A 449 1.77 -23.49 -13.34
CA TYR A 449 1.73 -24.89 -12.93
C TYR A 449 1.92 -25.89 -14.06
N THR A 450 1.68 -25.50 -15.31
CA THR A 450 1.71 -26.43 -16.45
C THR A 450 2.80 -26.11 -17.48
N GLN A 451 3.10 -24.83 -17.73
CA GLN A 451 3.99 -24.43 -18.84
C GLN A 451 5.36 -23.93 -18.38
N TYR A 452 5.45 -23.35 -17.19
CA TYR A 452 6.67 -22.74 -16.65
C TYR A 452 6.97 -23.18 -15.21
N SER A 453 6.71 -24.46 -14.93
CA SER A 453 6.89 -25.04 -13.59
C SER A 453 8.35 -25.00 -13.15
N GLU A 454 9.29 -25.27 -14.06
CA GLU A 454 10.73 -25.25 -13.79
C GLU A 454 11.22 -23.84 -13.42
N GLU A 455 10.88 -22.85 -14.23
CA GLU A 455 11.22 -21.46 -13.94
C GLU A 455 10.56 -21.02 -12.64
N SER A 456 9.32 -21.43 -12.38
CA SER A 456 8.58 -21.04 -11.18
C SER A 456 8.96 -21.82 -9.92
N SER A 457 9.87 -22.80 -9.98
CA SER A 457 10.21 -23.71 -8.87
C SER A 457 10.50 -23.00 -7.53
N GLU A 458 11.25 -21.90 -7.55
CA GLU A 458 11.53 -21.10 -6.34
C GLU A 458 10.25 -20.55 -5.69
N LEU A 459 9.25 -20.11 -6.46
CA LEU A 459 7.98 -19.58 -5.94
C LEU A 459 7.18 -20.64 -5.18
N LEU A 460 7.29 -21.89 -5.64
CA LEU A 460 6.52 -23.02 -5.13
C LEU A 460 7.04 -23.47 -3.76
N SER A 461 8.32 -23.24 -3.48
CA SER A 461 8.93 -23.57 -2.19
C SER A 461 8.30 -22.85 -0.99
N PHE A 462 7.61 -21.72 -1.21
CA PHE A 462 6.94 -20.94 -0.16
C PHE A 462 5.50 -21.37 0.12
N LEU A 463 4.85 -22.11 -0.78
CA LEU A 463 3.46 -22.56 -0.65
C LEU A 463 3.18 -23.57 0.50
N PRO A 464 4.15 -24.39 0.94
CA PRO A 464 4.01 -25.18 2.16
C PRO A 464 3.80 -24.34 3.42
N LEU A 465 4.25 -23.08 3.41
CA LEU A 465 4.20 -22.16 4.56
C LEU A 465 2.88 -21.38 4.66
N CYS A 466 1.88 -21.68 3.81
CA CYS A 466 0.55 -21.04 3.80
C CYS A 466 -0.39 -21.45 4.95
N GLY A 467 0.15 -21.68 6.15
CA GLY A 467 -0.61 -22.08 7.34
C GLY A 467 -1.59 -23.24 7.09
N LYS A 468 -2.87 -23.05 7.44
CA LYS A 468 -3.96 -24.03 7.24
C LYS A 468 -4.16 -24.47 5.78
N SER A 469 -3.70 -23.68 4.80
CA SER A 469 -3.85 -23.99 3.38
C SER A 469 -2.72 -24.86 2.82
N GLY A 470 -1.63 -25.07 3.56
CA GLY A 470 -0.44 -25.81 3.09
C GLY A 470 -0.77 -27.21 2.58
N VAL A 471 -1.57 -27.99 3.33
CA VAL A 471 -1.96 -29.36 2.95
C VAL A 471 -2.76 -29.38 1.63
N LYS A 472 -3.74 -28.48 1.48
CA LYS A 472 -4.54 -28.37 0.26
C LYS A 472 -3.68 -27.93 -0.94
N ASN A 473 -2.69 -27.07 -0.72
CA ASN A 473 -1.74 -26.68 -1.76
C ASN A 473 -0.89 -27.88 -2.21
N MET A 474 -0.36 -28.69 -1.29
CA MET A 474 0.46 -29.86 -1.65
C MET A 474 -0.30 -30.89 -2.46
N GLN A 475 -1.57 -31.15 -2.12
CA GLN A 475 -2.43 -31.99 -2.93
C GLN A 475 -2.55 -31.46 -4.37
N MET A 476 -2.81 -30.17 -4.50
CA MET A 476 -2.90 -29.49 -5.80
C MET A 476 -1.59 -29.60 -6.59
N HIS A 477 -0.43 -29.40 -5.97
CA HIS A 477 0.86 -29.52 -6.66
C HIS A 477 1.14 -30.91 -7.23
N LYS A 478 0.71 -31.94 -6.51
CA LYS A 478 0.77 -33.30 -7.01
C LYS A 478 -0.14 -33.49 -8.23
N ASP A 479 -1.40 -33.07 -8.12
CA ASP A 479 -2.40 -33.26 -9.17
C ASP A 479 -1.98 -32.57 -10.49
N TYR A 480 -1.33 -31.40 -10.41
CA TYR A 480 -0.79 -30.68 -11.56
C TYR A 480 0.64 -31.07 -11.96
N LYS A 481 1.28 -32.05 -11.28
CA LYS A 481 2.65 -32.53 -11.54
C LYS A 481 3.70 -31.40 -11.57
N VAL A 482 3.56 -30.46 -10.65
CA VAL A 482 4.29 -29.19 -10.68
C VAL A 482 5.76 -29.34 -10.30
N TYR A 483 6.08 -30.23 -9.36
CA TYR A 483 7.47 -30.45 -8.98
C TYR A 483 8.17 -31.33 -10.01
N PRO A 484 9.32 -30.92 -10.56
CA PRO A 484 10.09 -31.74 -11.49
C PRO A 484 10.61 -33.02 -10.81
N LYS A 485 10.76 -33.00 -9.48
CA LYS A 485 11.26 -34.08 -8.63
C LYS A 485 10.26 -34.41 -7.52
N ARG A 486 9.94 -35.69 -7.34
CA ARG A 486 9.00 -36.16 -6.30
C ARG A 486 9.54 -35.95 -4.88
N SER A 487 10.86 -36.04 -4.73
CA SER A 487 11.58 -35.82 -3.49
C SER A 487 11.42 -34.39 -2.99
N GLU A 488 11.37 -33.40 -3.89
CA GLU A 488 11.13 -31.99 -3.54
C GLU A 488 9.71 -31.78 -2.99
N LEU A 489 8.70 -32.45 -3.54
CA LEU A 489 7.34 -32.42 -3.01
C LEU A 489 7.25 -33.06 -1.62
N LEU A 490 7.97 -34.18 -1.39
CA LEU A 490 8.02 -34.83 -0.09
C LEU A 490 8.76 -33.98 0.96
N LEU A 491 9.86 -33.32 0.57
CA LEU A 491 10.55 -32.33 1.38
C LEU A 491 9.65 -31.11 1.70
N ALA A 492 8.87 -30.66 0.72
CA ALA A 492 7.89 -29.60 0.93
C ALA A 492 6.80 -30.00 1.93
N ILE A 493 6.32 -31.25 1.88
CA ILE A 493 5.39 -31.82 2.86
C ILE A 493 6.03 -31.92 4.26
N SER A 494 7.30 -32.34 4.36
CA SER A 494 8.00 -32.42 5.64
C SER A 494 8.15 -31.04 6.29
N ASN A 495 8.32 -29.99 5.48
CA ASN A 495 8.42 -28.59 5.91
C ASN A 495 7.09 -27.94 6.36
N ILE A 496 5.92 -28.55 6.11
CA ILE A 496 4.65 -28.05 6.67
C ILE A 496 4.73 -28.11 8.22
N PRO A 497 4.34 -27.05 8.95
CA PRO A 497 4.30 -27.09 10.40
C PRO A 497 3.48 -28.27 10.94
N ILE A 498 4.00 -28.98 11.94
CA ILE A 498 3.38 -30.22 12.45
C ILE A 498 1.91 -30.05 12.86
N PHE A 499 1.54 -28.89 13.39
CA PHE A 499 0.16 -28.59 13.78
C PHE A 499 -0.80 -28.70 12.57
N PHE A 500 -0.45 -28.09 11.44
CA PHE A 500 -1.26 -28.20 10.22
C PHE A 500 -1.22 -29.61 9.63
N LYS A 501 -0.10 -30.33 9.79
CA LYS A 501 -0.02 -31.75 9.37
C LYS A 501 -0.98 -32.64 10.18
N ARG A 502 -1.16 -32.35 11.47
CA ARG A 502 -1.99 -33.14 12.39
C ARG A 502 -3.46 -32.75 12.44
N GLN A 503 -3.86 -31.64 11.83
CA GLN A 503 -5.28 -31.34 11.62
C GLN A 503 -5.92 -32.27 10.59
N ARG A 504 -5.12 -32.82 9.66
CA ARG A 504 -5.58 -33.72 8.58
C ARG A 504 -4.55 -34.82 8.31
N PRO A 505 -4.22 -35.66 9.31
CA PRO A 505 -3.09 -36.59 9.22
C PRO A 505 -3.31 -37.64 8.13
N GLU A 506 -4.51 -38.20 8.01
CA GLU A 506 -4.80 -39.21 7.00
C GLU A 506 -4.71 -38.69 5.56
N VAL A 507 -5.12 -37.44 5.32
CA VAL A 507 -5.03 -36.81 4.00
C VAL A 507 -3.57 -36.71 3.56
N LEU A 508 -2.69 -36.29 4.47
CA LEU A 508 -1.25 -36.21 4.20
C LEU A 508 -0.61 -37.59 4.04
N LEU A 509 -0.99 -38.57 4.86
CA LEU A 509 -0.46 -39.93 4.74
C LEU A 509 -0.84 -40.56 3.39
N ARG A 510 -2.08 -40.41 2.94
CA ARG A 510 -2.51 -40.84 1.60
C ARG A 510 -1.74 -40.13 0.50
N LEU A 511 -1.50 -38.82 0.66
CA LEU A 511 -0.71 -38.05 -0.28
C LEU A 511 0.73 -38.59 -0.40
N ILE A 512 1.41 -38.79 0.74
CA ILE A 512 2.76 -39.35 0.82
C ILE A 512 2.80 -40.75 0.19
N ILE A 513 1.85 -41.62 0.54
CA ILE A 513 1.76 -42.99 0.00
C ILE A 513 1.72 -42.97 -1.51
N SER A 514 0.82 -42.17 -2.09
CA SER A 514 0.68 -42.17 -3.54
C SER A 514 1.86 -41.49 -4.26
N ILE A 515 2.54 -40.48 -3.66
CA ILE A 515 3.80 -39.96 -4.23
C ILE A 515 4.89 -41.04 -4.25
N MET A 516 5.00 -41.81 -3.17
CA MET A 516 5.96 -42.90 -3.07
C MET A 516 5.66 -44.05 -4.04
N GLN A 517 4.39 -44.39 -4.25
CA GLN A 517 3.97 -45.36 -5.27
C GLN A 517 4.38 -44.91 -6.67
N ASP A 518 4.10 -43.65 -7.03
CA ASP A 518 4.51 -43.07 -8.31
C ASP A 518 6.04 -43.08 -8.51
N SER A 519 6.82 -43.03 -7.43
CA SER A 519 8.30 -43.07 -7.47
C SER A 519 8.85 -44.48 -7.67
N LYS A 520 8.13 -45.50 -7.19
CA LYS A 520 8.55 -46.91 -7.26
C LYS A 520 8.43 -47.46 -8.68
N GLU A 521 7.40 -47.06 -9.42
CA GLU A 521 7.11 -47.55 -10.78
C GLU A 521 8.15 -47.13 -11.83
N LYS A 522 9.01 -46.15 -11.54
CA LYS A 522 9.97 -45.59 -12.50
C LYS A 522 11.43 -46.00 -12.27
N GLU A 523 11.71 -46.86 -11.29
CA GLU A 523 13.07 -47.33 -10.94
C GLU A 523 14.12 -46.21 -10.85
N ASP A 524 13.72 -45.08 -10.26
CA ASP A 524 14.47 -43.83 -10.37
C ASP A 524 15.59 -43.71 -9.33
N ALA A 525 16.72 -43.08 -9.68
CA ALA A 525 17.80 -42.74 -8.75
C ALA A 525 17.32 -41.82 -7.61
N GLU A 526 16.18 -41.17 -7.81
CA GLU A 526 15.48 -40.31 -6.86
C GLU A 526 14.82 -41.07 -5.70
N PHE A 527 14.53 -42.37 -5.85
CA PHE A 527 13.75 -43.14 -4.85
C PHE A 527 14.35 -43.04 -3.44
N ASN A 528 15.68 -42.98 -3.33
CA ASN A 528 16.38 -42.85 -2.06
C ASN A 528 15.99 -41.58 -1.29
N TYR A 529 15.95 -40.44 -1.98
CA TYR A 529 15.57 -39.16 -1.39
C TYR A 529 14.07 -39.12 -1.08
N CYS A 530 13.24 -39.65 -1.98
CA CYS A 530 11.80 -39.80 -1.74
C CYS A 530 11.53 -40.63 -0.49
N PHE A 531 12.16 -41.79 -0.36
CA PHE A 531 11.99 -42.69 0.77
C PHE A 531 12.40 -42.03 2.08
N GLN A 532 13.54 -41.33 2.10
CA GLN A 532 13.99 -40.57 3.27
C GLN A 532 12.95 -39.50 3.69
N TYR A 533 12.57 -38.60 2.79
CA TYR A 533 11.65 -37.50 3.12
C TYR A 533 10.23 -37.99 3.46
N ALA A 534 9.77 -39.07 2.82
CA ALA A 534 8.51 -39.71 3.16
C ALA A 534 8.54 -40.27 4.58
N LEU A 535 9.61 -40.97 4.98
CA LEU A 535 9.77 -41.47 6.33
C LEU A 535 9.86 -40.34 7.35
N GLU A 536 10.59 -39.25 7.07
CA GLU A 536 10.65 -38.07 7.94
C GLU A 536 9.27 -37.45 8.16
N ALA A 537 8.49 -37.28 7.08
CA ALA A 537 7.14 -36.72 7.17
C ALA A 537 6.16 -37.65 7.90
N ILE A 538 6.18 -38.96 7.60
CA ILE A 538 5.36 -39.99 8.26
C ILE A 538 5.72 -40.06 9.74
N PHE A 539 7.01 -40.09 10.06
CA PHE A 539 7.50 -40.12 11.44
C PHE A 539 7.02 -38.90 12.21
N ALA A 540 7.10 -37.69 11.63
CA ALA A 540 6.55 -36.49 12.25
C ALA A 540 5.03 -36.61 12.53
N ILE A 541 4.25 -37.13 11.57
CA ILE A 541 2.79 -37.30 11.70
C ILE A 541 2.42 -38.34 12.77
N LEU A 542 3.04 -39.52 12.73
CA LEU A 542 2.74 -40.66 13.62
C LEU A 542 3.36 -40.50 15.01
N TYR A 543 4.66 -40.21 15.05
CA TYR A 543 5.46 -40.23 16.26
C TYR A 543 5.45 -38.88 16.98
N GLY A 544 5.59 -37.78 16.23
CA GLY A 544 5.42 -36.43 16.79
C GLY A 544 4.08 -36.27 17.50
N GLY A 545 3.06 -37.05 17.11
CA GLY A 545 1.77 -37.07 17.77
C GLY A 545 1.57 -38.06 18.90
N SER A 546 1.94 -39.32 18.71
CA SER A 546 1.79 -40.35 19.75
C SER A 546 2.77 -40.15 20.92
N HIS A 547 3.93 -39.54 20.70
CA HIS A 547 4.88 -39.25 21.77
C HIS A 547 4.47 -38.06 22.65
N PHE A 548 3.81 -37.06 22.08
CA PHE A 548 3.16 -35.98 22.82
C PHE A 548 1.98 -36.51 23.63
N HIS A 549 1.21 -37.47 23.10
CA HIS A 549 0.00 -37.96 23.73
C HIS A 549 0.23 -39.10 24.75
N LYS A 550 1.18 -40.01 24.52
CA LYS A 550 1.43 -41.19 25.38
C LYS A 550 2.42 -40.92 26.51
N LYS A 551 3.31 -39.94 26.40
CA LYS A 551 4.13 -39.46 27.54
C LYS A 551 3.45 -38.41 28.40
N ASN A 552 2.27 -37.91 28.00
CA ASN A 552 1.41 -37.12 28.88
C ASN A 552 0.85 -37.91 30.06
N ASN A 553 0.96 -39.25 30.06
CA ASN A 553 0.63 -40.07 31.23
C ASN A 553 1.85 -40.46 32.07
N ASN A 554 3.08 -40.16 31.62
CA ASN A 554 4.33 -40.43 32.35
C ASN A 554 5.51 -39.72 31.66
N ILE A 555 5.91 -38.56 32.19
CA ILE A 555 7.29 -38.05 32.30
C ILE A 555 8.11 -37.91 30.98
N LYS A 556 8.62 -36.69 30.72
CA LYS A 556 9.65 -36.28 29.73
C LYS A 556 9.21 -35.94 28.31
N CYS A 557 8.63 -34.74 28.15
CA CYS A 557 8.80 -33.92 26.93
C CYS A 557 10.26 -33.38 26.79
N CYS A 558 11.02 -33.41 27.90
CA CYS A 558 12.31 -32.75 28.09
C CYS A 558 13.50 -33.27 27.24
N LYS A 559 13.43 -34.48 26.68
CA LYS A 559 14.52 -35.01 25.82
C LYS A 559 14.50 -34.46 24.38
N LEU A 560 13.58 -33.56 24.05
CA LEU A 560 13.37 -33.05 22.69
C LEU A 560 14.25 -31.87 22.30
N VAL A 561 15.09 -31.31 23.19
CA VAL A 561 16.03 -30.20 22.88
C VAL A 561 16.91 -30.49 21.66
N ASN A 562 17.36 -31.74 21.48
CA ASN A 562 18.15 -32.15 20.32
C ASN A 562 17.31 -32.49 19.05
N LEU A 563 15.99 -32.65 19.19
CA LEU A 563 15.06 -33.01 18.11
C LEU A 563 14.17 -31.83 17.66
N HIS A 564 14.15 -30.71 18.39
CA HIS A 564 13.37 -29.51 18.01
C HIS A 564 13.83 -28.90 16.68
N HIS A 565 15.12 -29.08 16.32
CA HIS A 565 15.63 -28.77 14.99
C HIS A 565 15.03 -29.65 13.88
N SER A 566 14.46 -30.81 14.20
CA SER A 566 13.93 -31.80 13.25
C SER A 566 12.42 -31.71 13.02
N TYR A 567 11.67 -30.94 13.84
CA TYR A 567 10.20 -30.90 13.81
C TYR A 567 9.59 -29.55 13.42
N ASN A 568 10.42 -28.53 13.11
CA ASN A 568 9.99 -27.19 12.69
C ASN A 568 8.91 -26.57 13.60
N VAL A 569 9.08 -26.65 14.93
CA VAL A 569 8.25 -25.91 15.90
C VAL A 569 9.08 -25.52 17.12
N PHE A 570 9.00 -24.25 17.51
CA PHE A 570 9.30 -23.80 18.87
C PHE A 570 7.99 -23.38 19.56
N PRO A 571 7.32 -24.29 20.30
CA PRO A 571 6.23 -23.87 21.17
C PRO A 571 6.79 -23.07 22.34
N LEU A 572 5.96 -22.23 22.98
CA LEU A 572 6.28 -21.67 24.29
C LEU A 572 6.60 -22.82 25.26
N PHE A 573 7.69 -22.71 26.03
CA PHE A 573 8.11 -23.72 26.98
C PHE A 573 7.74 -23.32 28.41
N VAL A 574 7.56 -24.31 29.28
CA VAL A 574 7.47 -24.14 30.73
C VAL A 574 8.46 -25.11 31.39
N LYS A 575 9.08 -24.70 32.49
CA LYS A 575 9.82 -25.56 33.40
C LYS A 575 8.88 -25.99 34.52
N CYS A 576 8.46 -27.25 34.54
CA CYS A 576 7.84 -27.83 35.72
C CYS A 576 8.89 -27.80 36.85
N LEU A 577 8.64 -27.04 37.91
CA LEU A 577 9.51 -26.93 39.08
C LEU A 577 9.44 -28.20 39.93
N THR A 578 8.27 -28.85 39.98
CA THR A 578 8.09 -30.13 40.69
C THR A 578 8.89 -31.25 40.04
N CYS A 579 8.85 -31.37 38.71
CA CYS A 579 9.58 -32.40 37.97
C CYS A 579 11.00 -31.96 37.56
N SER A 580 11.33 -30.67 37.70
CA SER A 580 12.54 -30.04 37.16
C SER A 580 12.72 -30.24 35.65
N GLU A 581 11.62 -30.35 34.90
CA GLU A 581 11.63 -30.62 33.46
C GLU A 581 11.07 -29.45 32.64
N TYR A 582 11.75 -29.10 31.56
CA TYR A 582 11.22 -28.28 30.48
C TYR A 582 10.18 -29.07 29.65
N LEU A 583 8.98 -28.53 29.57
CA LEU A 583 7.81 -29.06 28.89
C LEU A 583 7.36 -28.01 27.87
N CYS A 584 6.76 -28.43 26.76
CA CYS A 584 5.97 -27.48 25.99
C CYS A 584 4.78 -27.00 26.84
N ILE A 585 4.25 -25.83 26.55
CA ILE A 585 3.13 -25.24 27.28
C ILE A 585 1.94 -26.18 27.43
N SER A 586 1.58 -26.93 26.38
CA SER A 586 0.46 -27.89 26.42
C SER A 586 0.71 -29.04 27.41
N CYS A 587 1.93 -29.61 27.44
CA CYS A 587 2.32 -30.64 28.42
C CYS A 587 2.43 -30.07 29.83
N GLY A 588 2.91 -28.82 29.94
CA GLY A 588 2.97 -28.07 31.18
C GLY A 588 1.61 -27.88 31.85
N MET A 589 0.58 -27.59 31.04
CA MET A 589 -0.79 -27.42 31.52
C MET A 589 -1.37 -28.72 32.08
N SER A 590 -1.09 -29.88 31.48
CA SER A 590 -1.52 -31.17 32.07
C SER A 590 -0.82 -31.45 33.41
N HIS A 591 0.48 -31.16 33.53
CA HIS A 591 1.20 -31.29 34.80
C HIS A 591 0.66 -30.32 35.87
N LYS A 592 0.23 -29.13 35.47
CA LYS A 592 -0.41 -28.15 36.35
C LYS A 592 -1.75 -28.66 36.88
N ASP A 593 -2.55 -29.30 36.04
CA ASP A 593 -3.83 -29.91 36.44
C ASP A 593 -3.62 -31.04 37.46
N GLU A 594 -2.45 -31.68 37.44
CA GLU A 594 -1.99 -32.65 38.44
C GLU A 594 -1.39 -31.98 39.71
N GLY A 595 -1.42 -30.65 39.81
CA GLY A 595 -0.93 -29.90 40.96
C GLY A 595 0.58 -29.60 40.94
N HIS A 596 1.28 -29.85 39.84
CA HIS A 596 2.69 -29.50 39.73
C HIS A 596 2.90 -27.99 39.59
N ALA A 597 3.91 -27.46 40.28
CA ALA A 597 4.37 -26.09 40.12
C ALA A 597 5.19 -25.96 38.82
N PHE A 598 5.04 -24.87 38.08
CA PHE A 598 5.73 -24.64 36.82
C PHE A 598 6.06 -23.15 36.63
N LYS A 599 7.08 -22.86 35.82
CA LYS A 599 7.55 -21.51 35.44
C LYS A 599 7.62 -21.42 33.91
N PHE A 600 7.07 -20.39 33.29
CA PHE A 600 7.23 -20.22 31.84
C PHE A 600 8.68 -19.88 31.48
N VAL A 601 9.12 -20.41 30.36
CA VAL A 601 10.48 -20.26 29.84
C VAL A 601 10.35 -19.38 28.60
N LEU A 602 10.31 -18.07 28.86
CA LEU A 602 10.14 -17.04 27.84
C LEU A 602 11.41 -16.80 27.03
N TYR A 603 12.56 -17.19 27.55
CA TYR A 603 13.85 -17.14 26.85
C TYR A 603 14.23 -18.56 26.46
N SER A 604 14.49 -18.79 25.17
CA SER A 604 14.97 -20.09 24.74
C SER A 604 16.25 -20.47 25.46
N LEU A 605 16.40 -21.77 25.71
CA LEU A 605 17.66 -22.47 25.97
C LEU A 605 18.63 -22.35 24.78
N THR A 606 18.83 -21.15 24.23
CA THR A 606 19.79 -20.84 23.18
C THR A 606 21.06 -20.31 23.82
N GLN A 607 21.71 -21.15 24.63
CA GLN A 607 23.14 -20.97 24.90
C GLN A 607 24.03 -21.86 24.01
N ASN A 608 23.44 -22.72 23.16
CA ASN A 608 24.19 -23.63 22.27
C ASN A 608 23.68 -23.62 20.82
N ILE A 609 23.32 -22.47 20.24
CA ILE A 609 23.38 -22.38 18.78
C ILE A 609 24.85 -22.10 18.44
N THR A 610 25.57 -23.17 18.15
CA THR A 610 26.85 -23.10 17.44
C THR A 610 26.64 -22.30 16.17
N CYS A 611 27.08 -21.04 16.18
CA CYS A 611 27.28 -20.28 14.96
C CYS A 611 28.21 -21.09 14.06
N GLN A 612 27.82 -21.37 12.82
CA GLN A 612 28.73 -21.91 11.80
C GLN A 612 29.80 -20.89 11.36
N CYS A 613 29.93 -19.75 12.07
CA CYS A 613 30.75 -18.60 11.67
C CYS A 613 32.16 -18.54 12.29
N HIS A 614 32.58 -19.51 13.11
CA HIS A 614 33.93 -19.56 13.69
C HIS A 614 34.40 -18.29 14.45
N GLN A 615 33.51 -17.50 15.06
CA GLN A 615 33.88 -16.36 15.91
C GLN A 615 33.38 -16.50 17.37
N PRO A 616 34.12 -15.98 18.39
CA PRO A 616 33.80 -16.16 19.81
C PRO A 616 32.85 -15.08 20.39
N HIS A 617 32.02 -15.46 21.38
CA HIS A 617 31.07 -14.59 22.11
C HIS A 617 31.16 -14.79 23.64
N ASN A 618 30.79 -13.76 24.43
CA ASN A 618 30.76 -13.80 25.91
C ASN A 618 29.34 -13.94 26.51
N LYS A 619 29.25 -14.75 27.57
CA LYS A 619 28.05 -15.08 28.39
C LYS A 619 27.73 -13.99 29.44
N VAL A 620 26.47 -13.93 29.87
CA VAL A 620 26.06 -13.28 31.13
C VAL A 620 25.16 -14.24 31.94
N ASP A 621 25.44 -14.38 33.23
CA ASP A 621 24.73 -15.20 34.23
C ASP A 621 23.79 -14.36 35.10
N LEU A 622 22.60 -14.86 35.46
CA LEU A 622 21.86 -14.43 36.68
C LEU A 622 20.96 -15.55 37.29
N PRO A 623 20.65 -15.49 38.61
CA PRO A 623 20.29 -16.62 39.50
C PRO A 623 18.78 -16.73 39.91
N LEU A 624 18.46 -17.69 40.81
CA LEU A 624 17.18 -18.39 41.11
C LEU A 624 16.26 -17.82 42.25
N ILE A 625 14.91 -17.85 42.02
CA ILE A 625 13.73 -18.41 42.79
C ILE A 625 13.72 -18.26 44.36
N PRO A 626 12.62 -17.86 45.10
CA PRO A 626 11.32 -18.57 45.17
C PRO A 626 9.98 -17.81 45.39
N THR A 627 8.94 -18.57 45.01
CA THR A 627 7.48 -18.40 44.96
C THR A 627 6.69 -18.56 46.27
N GLU A 628 5.52 -17.92 46.32
CA GLU A 628 4.21 -18.57 46.61
C GLU A 628 3.11 -17.98 45.69
N PHE A 629 2.38 -18.83 44.95
CA PHE A 629 1.44 -18.44 43.89
C PHE A 629 -0.02 -18.79 44.27
N ASN A 630 -0.96 -17.86 44.04
CA ASN A 630 -2.37 -17.99 44.41
C ASN A 630 -3.22 -18.53 43.23
N GLN A 631 -3.98 -19.61 43.47
CA GLN A 631 -4.72 -20.43 42.50
C GLN A 631 -5.82 -19.72 41.68
N LYS A 632 -6.19 -18.47 42.00
CA LYS A 632 -7.40 -17.83 41.46
C LYS A 632 -7.35 -17.29 40.02
N HIS A 633 -6.18 -17.20 39.38
CA HIS A 633 -6.07 -16.56 38.05
C HIS A 633 -6.06 -17.53 36.86
N ILE A 634 -6.10 -18.84 37.12
CA ILE A 634 -5.97 -19.90 36.11
C ILE A 634 -7.32 -20.21 35.44
N GLU A 635 -8.43 -19.97 36.13
CA GLU A 635 -9.78 -20.24 35.62
C GLU A 635 -10.14 -19.36 34.40
N LEU A 636 -9.57 -18.14 34.28
CA LEU A 636 -9.82 -17.23 33.15
C LEU A 636 -9.24 -17.71 31.80
N PHE A 637 -8.23 -18.57 31.82
CA PHE A 637 -7.69 -19.22 30.60
C PHE A 637 -8.38 -20.56 30.27
N MET A 638 -8.97 -21.21 31.28
CA MET A 638 -9.58 -22.54 31.18
C MET A 638 -11.06 -22.47 30.80
N THR A 639 -11.76 -21.40 31.19
CA THR A 639 -13.00 -21.04 30.51
C THR A 639 -12.63 -20.42 29.19
N GLY A 640 -12.47 -21.26 28.16
CA GLY A 640 -12.79 -20.86 26.80
C GLY A 640 -14.22 -20.34 26.81
N GLY A 641 -14.39 -19.05 27.14
CA GLY A 641 -15.54 -18.31 26.69
C GLY A 641 -15.58 -18.62 25.21
N LYS A 642 -16.69 -19.21 24.74
CA LYS A 642 -16.96 -19.38 23.32
C LYS A 642 -17.08 -17.96 22.75
N PHE A 643 -15.96 -17.26 22.62
CA PHE A 643 -15.87 -16.01 21.91
C PHE A 643 -16.14 -16.42 20.47
N LYS A 644 -17.26 -15.93 19.95
CA LYS A 644 -17.66 -16.22 18.58
C LYS A 644 -16.49 -15.77 17.70
N ASN A 645 -15.95 -16.70 16.91
CA ASN A 645 -14.87 -16.40 15.97
C ASN A 645 -15.44 -15.48 14.88
N ASP A 646 -15.44 -14.18 15.13
CA ASP A 646 -16.04 -13.21 14.24
C ASP A 646 -15.09 -12.92 13.07
N THR A 647 -15.65 -12.97 11.87
CA THR A 647 -14.93 -12.59 10.65
C THR A 647 -15.27 -11.14 10.34
N PHE A 648 -14.24 -10.32 10.20
CA PHE A 648 -14.38 -8.90 9.94
C PHE A 648 -14.10 -8.60 8.47
N TYR A 649 -14.93 -7.72 7.92
CA TYR A 649 -14.90 -7.31 6.53
C TYR A 649 -14.86 -5.79 6.48
N THR A 650 -13.86 -5.22 5.80
CA THR A 650 -13.93 -3.81 5.43
C THR A 650 -14.92 -3.68 4.28
N GLU A 651 -16.04 -2.97 4.47
CA GLU A 651 -16.94 -2.60 3.38
C GLU A 651 -16.20 -1.73 2.34
N ASP A 652 -16.74 -1.65 1.12
CA ASP A 652 -16.13 -0.94 -0.02
C ASP A 652 -15.90 0.57 0.22
N ASN A 653 -16.41 1.13 1.33
CA ASN A 653 -16.37 2.56 1.66
C ASN A 653 -15.59 2.93 2.93
N SER A 654 -15.01 1.99 3.69
CA SER A 654 -14.23 2.34 4.89
C SER A 654 -12.72 2.43 4.58
N ASP A 655 -12.12 3.60 4.75
CA ASP A 655 -10.67 3.79 4.53
C ASP A 655 -9.81 3.18 5.66
N LYS A 656 -10.37 3.06 6.87
CA LYS A 656 -9.74 2.46 8.06
C LYS A 656 -10.79 1.76 8.92
N MET A 657 -10.46 0.58 9.40
CA MET A 657 -11.22 -0.19 10.40
C MET A 657 -10.30 -0.53 11.57
N THR A 658 -10.80 -0.40 12.79
CA THR A 658 -10.09 -0.81 14.01
C THR A 658 -10.94 -1.83 14.75
N ILE A 659 -10.35 -2.96 15.11
CA ILE A 659 -11.00 -4.08 15.79
C ILE A 659 -10.34 -4.26 17.14
N THR A 660 -11.14 -4.24 18.21
CA THR A 660 -10.70 -4.44 19.59
C THR A 660 -11.80 -5.15 20.40
N SER A 661 -11.46 -5.68 21.58
CA SER A 661 -12.44 -6.28 22.49
C SER A 661 -13.19 -5.21 23.28
N SER A 662 -14.46 -5.47 23.61
CA SER A 662 -15.24 -4.61 24.51
C SER A 662 -14.74 -4.67 25.95
N ASN A 663 -14.22 -5.83 26.36
CA ASN A 663 -13.75 -6.08 27.72
C ASN A 663 -12.23 -5.91 27.77
N GLU A 664 -11.76 -5.34 28.88
CA GLU A 664 -10.34 -5.24 29.22
C GLU A 664 -9.86 -6.51 29.90
N ILE A 665 -8.60 -6.87 29.65
CA ILE A 665 -7.93 -7.98 30.33
C ILE A 665 -6.97 -7.39 31.35
N ILE A 666 -7.23 -7.66 32.63
CA ILE A 666 -6.39 -7.16 33.74
C ILE A 666 -5.07 -7.94 33.75
N VAL A 667 -3.96 -7.21 33.77
CA VAL A 667 -2.61 -7.77 33.88
C VAL A 667 -2.16 -7.66 35.33
N PHE A 668 -2.08 -8.80 36.01
CA PHE A 668 -1.54 -8.87 37.37
C PHE A 668 -0.03 -9.00 37.27
N ASN A 669 0.72 -8.09 37.93
CA ASN A 669 2.18 -8.17 37.89
C ASN A 669 2.66 -9.40 38.66
N ASP A 670 3.47 -10.23 37.99
CA ASP A 670 4.20 -11.33 38.61
C ASP A 670 5.58 -11.42 37.96
N ASP A 671 6.52 -10.67 38.52
CA ASP A 671 7.90 -10.55 38.03
C ASP A 671 8.70 -11.85 38.27
N ASP A 672 8.29 -12.69 39.21
CA ASP A 672 9.00 -13.91 39.60
C ASP A 672 8.66 -15.09 38.65
N GLN A 673 7.42 -15.13 38.15
CA GLN A 673 6.90 -16.14 37.23
C GLN A 673 6.02 -15.53 36.14
N PRO A 674 6.62 -14.93 35.10
CA PRO A 674 5.85 -14.30 34.04
C PRO A 674 5.03 -15.36 33.28
N MET A 675 3.70 -15.31 33.40
CA MET A 675 2.74 -16.18 32.74
C MET A 675 2.05 -15.47 31.58
N PRO A 676 1.70 -16.11 30.46
CA PRO A 676 0.85 -15.50 29.43
C PRO A 676 -0.47 -15.02 30.05
N VAL A 677 -0.85 -13.77 29.75
CA VAL A 677 -2.07 -13.08 30.23
C VAL A 677 -3.08 -12.87 29.09
N LEU A 678 -2.59 -12.61 27.88
CA LEU A 678 -3.40 -12.56 26.67
C LEU A 678 -2.61 -13.17 25.52
N TYR A 679 -3.28 -13.96 24.68
CA TYR A 679 -2.80 -14.34 23.36
C TYR A 679 -3.98 -14.40 22.39
N PHE A 680 -3.82 -13.83 21.20
CA PHE A 680 -4.80 -13.95 20.13
C PHE A 680 -4.13 -14.04 18.78
N GLU A 681 -4.87 -14.59 17.81
CA GLU A 681 -4.43 -14.71 16.43
C GLU A 681 -5.32 -13.93 15.47
N VAL A 682 -4.71 -13.45 14.39
CA VAL A 682 -5.40 -12.83 13.27
C VAL A 682 -5.09 -13.66 12.03
N GLU A 683 -6.10 -14.38 11.53
CA GLU A 683 -6.03 -15.04 10.23
C GLU A 683 -6.48 -14.08 9.14
N ILE A 684 -5.56 -13.73 8.25
CA ILE A 684 -5.83 -12.82 7.15
C ILE A 684 -6.38 -13.65 5.99
N LYS A 685 -7.70 -13.76 5.88
CA LYS A 685 -8.34 -14.54 4.81
C LYS A 685 -8.01 -13.97 3.42
N CYS A 686 -7.89 -12.64 3.34
CA CYS A 686 -7.58 -11.87 2.14
C CYS A 686 -7.03 -10.50 2.57
N ALA A 687 -5.78 -10.17 2.26
CA ALA A 687 -5.18 -8.87 2.56
C ALA A 687 -5.54 -7.77 1.53
N GLY A 688 -6.46 -8.09 0.61
CA GLY A 688 -6.71 -7.27 -0.57
C GLY A 688 -5.43 -7.09 -1.38
N LYS A 689 -5.23 -5.88 -1.90
CA LYS A 689 -4.03 -5.51 -2.68
C LYS A 689 -3.12 -4.52 -1.95
N SER A 690 -3.50 -4.06 -0.75
CA SER A 690 -2.78 -3.02 0.01
C SER A 690 -1.89 -3.57 1.12
N GLU A 691 -2.22 -4.74 1.70
CA GLU A 691 -1.48 -5.38 2.82
C GLU A 691 -1.31 -4.49 4.06
N ASN A 692 -2.15 -3.46 4.21
CA ASN A 692 -2.01 -2.47 5.26
C ASN A 692 -2.83 -2.90 6.50
N ILE A 693 -2.33 -3.95 7.14
CA ILE A 693 -2.89 -4.55 8.36
C ILE A 693 -1.83 -4.39 9.45
N SER A 694 -2.23 -3.98 10.63
CA SER A 694 -1.36 -3.88 11.81
C SER A 694 -2.03 -4.57 12.98
N ILE A 695 -1.23 -5.27 13.79
CA ILE A 695 -1.70 -6.08 14.93
C ILE A 695 -0.87 -5.68 16.14
N GLY A 696 -1.52 -5.40 17.26
CA GLY A 696 -0.88 -4.92 18.47
C GLY A 696 -1.68 -5.25 19.71
N ILE A 697 -1.21 -4.74 20.84
CA ILE A 697 -1.92 -4.74 22.11
C ILE A 697 -2.13 -3.27 22.47
N ASP A 698 -3.38 -2.91 22.73
CA ASP A 698 -3.76 -1.57 23.17
C ASP A 698 -3.11 -1.27 24.53
N GLU A 699 -2.80 0.00 24.80
CA GLU A 699 -2.08 0.48 25.99
C GLU A 699 -0.59 0.10 26.10
N THR A 700 -0.06 -0.77 25.21
CA THR A 700 1.37 -1.16 25.24
C THR A 700 2.24 -0.39 24.24
N ASP A 701 1.64 0.41 23.36
CA ASP A 701 2.26 1.06 22.19
C ASP A 701 2.96 0.09 21.21
N VAL A 702 2.80 -1.22 21.39
CA VAL A 702 3.48 -2.23 20.56
C VAL A 702 2.61 -2.66 19.39
N VAL A 703 3.10 -2.45 18.17
CA VAL A 703 2.38 -2.73 16.93
C VAL A 703 3.28 -3.42 15.89
N TYR A 704 2.81 -4.54 15.37
CA TYR A 704 3.41 -5.25 14.24
C TYR A 704 2.69 -4.90 12.93
N LYS A 705 3.41 -4.25 12.01
CA LYS A 705 2.92 -3.75 10.73
C LYS A 705 3.14 -4.77 9.61
N GLY A 706 2.06 -5.28 9.01
CA GLY A 706 2.11 -6.32 7.98
C GLY A 706 2.70 -5.85 6.65
N ASN A 707 2.52 -4.57 6.32
CA ASN A 707 2.99 -4.01 5.05
C ASN A 707 4.51 -4.03 4.92
N ASN A 708 5.29 -3.91 6.00
CA ASN A 708 6.75 -3.87 5.96
C ASN A 708 7.43 -4.86 6.92
N GLY A 709 6.66 -5.50 7.80
CA GLY A 709 7.15 -6.46 8.79
C GLY A 709 7.71 -5.82 10.05
N ASN A 710 7.64 -4.49 10.19
CA ASN A 710 8.23 -3.79 11.32
C ASN A 710 7.40 -4.02 12.59
N ILE A 711 8.08 -4.26 13.70
CA ILE A 711 7.51 -4.29 15.04
C ILE A 711 7.96 -3.01 15.74
N MET A 712 6.99 -2.20 16.15
CA MET A 712 7.21 -0.86 16.66
C MET A 712 6.77 -0.74 18.11
N LEU A 713 7.45 0.11 18.87
CA LEU A 713 7.04 0.61 20.18
C LEU A 713 6.90 2.13 20.03
N GLY A 714 5.65 2.63 19.99
CA GLY A 714 5.38 4.00 19.58
C GLY A 714 5.82 4.23 18.12
N ASP A 715 6.74 5.18 17.92
CA ASP A 715 7.30 5.52 16.60
C ASP A 715 8.66 4.86 16.31
N GLU A 716 9.22 4.12 17.27
CA GLU A 716 10.52 3.45 17.11
C GLU A 716 10.36 2.01 16.59
N ILE A 717 11.24 1.59 15.68
CA ILE A 717 11.31 0.21 15.18
C ILE A 717 12.21 -0.59 16.12
N ILE A 718 11.62 -1.49 16.91
CA ILE A 718 12.35 -2.30 17.90
C ILE A 718 12.84 -3.62 17.29
N ASP A 719 12.05 -4.21 16.39
CA ASP A 719 12.40 -5.44 15.69
C ASP A 719 11.71 -5.53 14.33
N LYS A 720 12.05 -6.55 13.53
CA LYS A 720 11.49 -6.80 12.21
C LYS A 720 11.17 -8.27 12.00
N GLY A 721 9.87 -8.58 12.02
CA GLY A 721 9.34 -9.88 11.64
C GLY A 721 9.16 -10.05 10.13
N PRO A 722 8.68 -11.23 9.69
CA PRO A 722 8.25 -11.44 8.31
C PRO A 722 7.16 -10.44 7.89
N ARG A 723 7.07 -10.10 6.60
CA ARG A 723 5.87 -9.40 6.11
C ARG A 723 4.69 -10.37 6.09
N PHE A 724 3.47 -9.88 6.33
CA PHE A 724 2.29 -10.73 6.32
C PHE A 724 1.14 -10.15 5.50
N GLY A 725 0.37 -11.04 4.88
CA GLY A 725 -0.68 -10.71 3.95
C GLY A 725 -1.69 -11.86 3.81
N SER A 726 -2.15 -12.13 2.59
CA SER A 726 -3.23 -13.10 2.37
C SER A 726 -2.82 -14.53 2.77
N LYS A 727 -3.66 -15.18 3.59
CA LYS A 727 -3.50 -16.52 4.16
C LYS A 727 -2.48 -16.66 5.28
N ASP A 728 -1.86 -15.55 5.69
CA ASP A 728 -1.03 -15.55 6.88
C ASP A 728 -1.88 -15.55 8.16
N THR A 729 -1.34 -16.13 9.22
CA THR A 729 -1.87 -16.10 10.58
C THR A 729 -0.82 -15.51 11.50
N ILE A 730 -1.16 -14.41 12.16
CA ILE A 730 -0.26 -13.70 13.05
C ILE A 730 -0.81 -13.77 14.46
N GLY A 731 -0.01 -14.24 15.40
CA GLY A 731 -0.37 -14.25 16.81
C GLY A 731 0.45 -13.24 17.59
N ILE A 732 -0.16 -12.63 18.60
CA ILE A 732 0.50 -11.74 19.54
C ILE A 732 0.02 -12.09 20.94
N GLY A 733 0.93 -12.04 21.91
CA GLY A 733 0.58 -12.22 23.31
C GLY A 733 1.43 -11.39 24.25
N ILE A 734 0.97 -11.27 25.49
CA ILE A 734 1.62 -10.56 26.58
C ILE A 734 1.62 -11.42 27.84
N THR A 735 2.66 -11.30 28.66
CA THR A 735 2.79 -12.00 29.95
C THR A 735 2.50 -11.10 31.16
N SER A 736 2.38 -11.70 32.35
CA SER A 736 2.20 -11.02 33.64
C SER A 736 3.40 -10.18 34.05
N GLY A 737 4.60 -10.49 33.52
CA GLY A 737 5.79 -9.65 33.64
C GLY A 737 5.95 -8.67 32.48
N TYR A 738 4.84 -8.28 31.82
CA TYR A 738 4.82 -7.25 30.77
C TYR A 738 5.69 -7.54 29.53
N ILE A 739 5.89 -8.81 29.19
CA ILE A 739 6.65 -9.20 27.99
C ILE A 739 5.70 -9.55 26.85
N ILE A 740 5.84 -8.87 25.72
CA ILE A 740 5.09 -9.10 24.49
C ILE A 740 5.87 -10.02 23.55
N TYR A 741 5.17 -10.98 22.94
CA TYR A 741 5.76 -11.93 21.98
C TYR A 741 4.86 -12.15 20.77
N PHE A 742 5.46 -12.62 19.67
CA PHE A 742 4.80 -12.75 18.38
C PHE A 742 4.96 -14.14 17.76
N THR A 743 3.96 -14.53 16.97
CA THR A 743 4.01 -15.73 16.13
C THR A 743 3.57 -15.45 14.70
N TYR A 744 4.17 -16.14 13.74
CA TYR A 744 3.87 -16.07 12.31
C TYR A 744 3.62 -17.48 11.76
N ASN A 745 2.44 -17.76 11.23
CA ASN A 745 2.03 -19.05 10.68
C ASN A 745 2.35 -20.26 11.59
N GLY A 746 2.26 -20.06 12.90
CA GLY A 746 2.55 -21.08 13.91
C GLY A 746 4.00 -21.13 14.39
N TYR A 747 4.89 -20.30 13.85
CA TYR A 747 6.28 -20.15 14.30
C TYR A 747 6.43 -18.99 15.28
N ASN A 748 7.14 -19.18 16.39
CA ASN A 748 7.55 -18.07 17.26
C ASN A 748 8.60 -17.21 16.54
N LEU A 749 8.45 -15.88 16.59
CA LEU A 749 9.41 -14.96 15.99
C LEU A 749 10.66 -14.74 16.85
N HIS A 750 10.66 -15.23 18.10
CA HIS A 750 11.71 -14.99 19.10
C HIS A 750 11.94 -13.51 19.44
N THR A 751 11.00 -12.66 19.04
CA THR A 751 10.92 -11.25 19.43
C THR A 751 10.18 -11.15 20.76
N TYR A 752 10.88 -10.71 21.81
CA TYR A 752 10.34 -10.47 23.13
C TYR A 752 10.56 -9.01 23.50
N ILE A 753 9.48 -8.26 23.70
CA ILE A 753 9.53 -6.83 23.97
C ILE A 753 8.97 -6.59 25.37
N GLU A 754 9.80 -6.07 26.26
CA GLU A 754 9.35 -5.61 27.57
C GLU A 754 8.61 -4.28 27.41
N CYS A 755 7.43 -4.16 27.99
CA CYS A 755 6.65 -2.93 28.00
C CYS A 755 6.52 -2.40 29.42
N LYS A 756 6.11 -1.13 29.54
CA LYS A 756 5.88 -0.51 30.85
C LYS A 756 4.81 -1.28 31.62
N PRO A 757 4.81 -1.26 32.95
CA PRO A 757 3.74 -1.86 33.74
C PRO A 757 2.38 -1.28 33.36
N ILE A 758 1.46 -2.15 32.94
CA ILE A 758 0.12 -1.78 32.46
C ILE A 758 -0.92 -2.54 33.26
N ARG A 759 -2.01 -1.87 33.66
CA ARG A 759 -3.05 -2.47 34.49
C ARG A 759 -4.03 -3.33 33.68
N ALA A 760 -4.30 -2.94 32.45
CA ALA A 760 -5.32 -3.53 31.61
C ALA A 760 -4.92 -3.41 30.13
N VAL A 761 -5.18 -4.46 29.35
CA VAL A 761 -4.85 -4.50 27.92
C VAL A 761 -6.03 -4.96 27.07
N ARG A 762 -6.03 -4.58 25.79
CA ARG A 762 -6.96 -5.09 24.78
C ARG A 762 -6.24 -5.55 23.51
N PRO A 763 -6.76 -6.53 22.77
CA PRO A 763 -6.34 -6.79 21.39
C PRO A 763 -6.54 -5.56 20.51
N LEU A 764 -5.58 -5.28 19.63
CA LEU A 764 -5.69 -4.20 18.64
C LEU A 764 -5.39 -4.73 17.24
N VAL A 765 -6.34 -4.59 16.33
CA VAL A 765 -6.12 -4.85 14.89
C VAL A 765 -6.56 -3.64 14.09
N ILE A 766 -5.63 -3.05 13.35
CA ILE A 766 -5.87 -1.88 12.50
C ILE A 766 -5.79 -2.33 11.04
N ILE A 767 -6.84 -2.11 10.28
CA ILE A 767 -6.91 -2.42 8.86
C ILE A 767 -7.10 -1.11 8.09
N LYS A 768 -6.29 -0.87 7.06
CA LYS A 768 -6.39 0.29 6.19
C LYS A 768 -6.53 -0.15 4.73
N GLY A 769 -7.53 0.37 4.04
CA GLY A 769 -7.82 0.05 2.64
C GLY A 769 -8.96 -0.96 2.45
N LYS A 770 -9.30 -1.17 1.18
CA LYS A 770 -10.56 -1.81 0.75
C LYS A 770 -10.39 -3.30 0.43
N GLY A 771 -11.45 -4.08 0.64
CA GLY A 771 -11.51 -5.50 0.29
C GLY A 771 -10.65 -6.43 1.15
N ILE A 772 -10.29 -5.99 2.36
CA ILE A 772 -9.53 -6.79 3.32
C ILE A 772 -10.50 -7.63 4.16
N ARG A 773 -10.16 -8.91 4.34
CA ARG A 773 -10.89 -9.86 5.18
C ARG A 773 -9.93 -10.49 6.17
N ALA A 774 -10.21 -10.30 7.45
CA ALA A 774 -9.44 -10.87 8.55
C ALA A 774 -10.39 -11.53 9.55
N GLN A 775 -9.91 -12.57 10.22
CA GLN A 775 -10.63 -13.26 11.28
C GLN A 775 -9.76 -13.23 12.53
N VAL A 776 -10.27 -12.62 13.60
CA VAL A 776 -9.60 -12.64 14.90
C VAL A 776 -10.06 -13.88 15.65
N LYS A 777 -9.11 -14.61 16.23
CA LYS A 777 -9.34 -15.85 16.98
C LYS A 777 -8.73 -15.70 18.36
N PHE A 778 -9.58 -15.90 19.36
CA PHE A 778 -9.19 -16.04 20.75
C PHE A 778 -9.07 -17.52 21.16
N ASP A 779 -9.70 -18.40 20.38
CA ASP A 779 -9.52 -19.85 20.48
C ASP A 779 -8.13 -20.24 20.01
N ASN A 780 -7.34 -20.74 20.95
CA ASN A 780 -5.90 -20.74 20.90
C ASN A 780 -5.32 -22.08 20.41
N PHE A 781 -4.43 -22.14 19.41
CA PHE A 781 -3.76 -23.42 19.09
C PHE A 781 -2.53 -23.72 19.94
N LEU A 782 -1.79 -22.69 20.38
CA LEU A 782 -0.63 -22.87 21.26
C LEU A 782 -1.06 -23.41 22.64
N PHE A 783 -2.31 -23.15 23.04
CA PHE A 783 -2.85 -23.49 24.35
C PHE A 783 -4.13 -24.35 24.24
N SER A 784 -4.53 -24.83 23.06
CA SER A 784 -5.67 -25.75 22.96
C SER A 784 -5.30 -27.11 23.55
N SER A 785 -6.17 -27.61 24.42
CA SER A 785 -6.19 -29.01 24.88
C SER A 785 -6.81 -29.97 23.85
N GLN A 786 -7.20 -29.50 22.65
CA GLN A 786 -7.85 -30.34 21.64
C GLN A 786 -6.96 -31.53 21.26
N THR A 787 -7.46 -32.73 21.54
CA THR A 787 -6.84 -33.98 21.13
C THR A 787 -6.77 -34.03 19.61
N TYR A 788 -5.54 -34.10 19.08
CA TYR A 788 -5.31 -34.28 17.66
C TYR A 788 -6.04 -35.52 17.12
N GLN A 789 -6.46 -35.47 15.86
CA GLN A 789 -7.17 -36.59 15.23
C GLN A 789 -6.35 -37.88 15.31
N VAL A 790 -6.97 -38.92 15.87
CA VAL A 790 -6.42 -40.28 15.88
C VAL A 790 -6.51 -40.85 14.46
N ILE A 791 -5.45 -41.51 14.03
CA ILE A 791 -5.39 -42.15 12.71
C ILE A 791 -6.14 -43.48 12.78
N SER A 792 -7.04 -43.72 11.82
CA SER A 792 -7.81 -44.97 11.77
C SER A 792 -6.92 -46.21 11.65
N ASP A 793 -7.38 -47.33 12.20
CA ASP A 793 -6.67 -48.61 12.13
C ASP A 793 -6.42 -49.06 10.68
N GLN A 794 -7.38 -48.78 9.78
CA GLN A 794 -7.22 -49.04 8.35
C GLN A 794 -6.01 -48.28 7.78
N MET A 795 -5.90 -46.99 8.07
CA MET A 795 -4.78 -46.17 7.60
C MET A 795 -3.44 -46.65 8.19
N GLN A 796 -3.43 -47.11 9.45
CA GLN A 796 -2.23 -47.67 10.08
C GLN A 796 -1.78 -48.97 9.38
N CYS A 797 -2.73 -49.86 9.05
CA CYS A 797 -2.48 -51.09 8.28
C CYS A 797 -1.95 -50.77 6.88
N ASP A 798 -2.59 -49.86 6.16
CA ASP A 798 -2.20 -49.45 4.81
C ASP A 798 -0.77 -48.87 4.81
N LEU A 799 -0.47 -48.01 5.78
CA LEU A 799 0.83 -47.36 5.92
C LEU A 799 1.93 -48.36 6.22
N ARG A 800 1.68 -49.32 7.12
CA ARG A 800 2.62 -50.41 7.43
C ARG A 800 2.96 -51.22 6.18
N HIS A 801 1.94 -51.66 5.45
CA HIS A 801 2.11 -52.46 4.24
C HIS A 801 2.95 -51.71 3.19
N ASN A 802 2.66 -50.43 2.98
CA ASN A 802 3.38 -49.59 2.02
C ASN A 802 4.84 -49.36 2.44
N ILE A 803 5.12 -49.06 3.71
CA ILE A 803 6.50 -48.85 4.20
C ILE A 803 7.34 -50.13 4.08
N GLU A 804 6.79 -51.29 4.43
CA GLU A 804 7.46 -52.58 4.27
C GLU A 804 7.78 -52.85 2.78
N SER A 805 6.84 -52.53 1.88
CA SER A 805 7.02 -52.63 0.43
C SER A 805 8.11 -51.69 -0.10
N TRP A 806 8.16 -50.44 0.36
CA TRP A 806 9.18 -49.46 -0.03
C TRP A 806 10.56 -49.82 0.51
N ALA A 807 10.66 -50.31 1.75
CA ALA A 807 11.92 -50.72 2.35
C ALA A 807 12.54 -51.94 1.63
N ARG A 808 11.71 -52.90 1.22
CA ARG A 808 12.17 -54.04 0.39
C ARG A 808 12.70 -53.56 -0.96
N PHE A 809 11.98 -52.65 -1.62
CA PHE A 809 12.41 -52.07 -2.90
C PHE A 809 13.71 -51.26 -2.77
N TYR A 810 13.84 -50.42 -1.74
CA TYR A 810 15.07 -49.70 -1.42
C TYR A 810 16.26 -50.65 -1.21
N SER A 811 16.04 -51.77 -0.52
CA SER A 811 17.05 -52.79 -0.26
C SER A 811 17.52 -53.50 -1.55
N LEU A 812 16.63 -53.64 -2.54
CA LEU A 812 16.98 -54.18 -3.86
C LEU A 812 17.86 -53.19 -4.64
N ILE A 813 17.47 -51.90 -4.69
CA ILE A 813 18.28 -50.83 -5.32
C ILE A 813 19.67 -50.73 -4.68
N LEU A 814 19.76 -50.84 -3.36
CA LEU A 814 21.05 -50.80 -2.64
C LEU A 814 21.93 -52.00 -2.95
N LYS A 815 21.34 -53.20 -3.10
CA LYS A 815 22.09 -54.41 -3.47
C LYS A 815 22.70 -54.32 -4.87
N GLU A 816 22.06 -53.59 -5.78
CA GLU A 816 22.59 -53.31 -7.12
C GLU A 816 23.66 -52.20 -7.14
N LYS A 817 23.69 -51.31 -6.14
CA LYS A 817 24.62 -50.15 -6.04
C LYS A 817 25.73 -50.30 -4.99
N LEU A 818 25.97 -51.50 -4.46
CA LEU A 818 26.91 -51.75 -3.35
C LEU A 818 28.37 -51.41 -3.72
N ASN A 819 28.73 -50.16 -3.42
CA ASN A 819 30.04 -49.75 -2.90
C ASN A 819 29.94 -48.44 -2.06
N ALA A 820 28.87 -48.23 -1.27
CA ALA A 820 28.74 -47.03 -0.41
C ALA A 820 28.07 -47.31 0.96
N ASP A 821 28.88 -47.36 2.02
CA ASP A 821 28.52 -47.92 3.35
C ASP A 821 28.08 -46.91 4.43
N GLN A 822 27.86 -45.61 4.15
CA GLN A 822 27.53 -44.64 5.23
C GLN A 822 26.04 -44.29 5.39
N ASN A 823 25.20 -44.38 4.33
CA ASN A 823 23.77 -44.06 4.43
C ASN A 823 22.90 -45.21 4.97
N LEU A 824 23.43 -46.43 4.91
CA LEU A 824 22.72 -47.66 5.26
C LEU A 824 22.47 -47.76 6.78
N GLU A 825 23.42 -47.26 7.58
CA GLU A 825 23.33 -47.27 9.05
C GLU A 825 22.30 -46.26 9.58
N LYS A 826 22.21 -45.06 8.98
CA LYS A 826 21.19 -44.05 9.33
C LYS A 826 19.78 -44.56 9.03
N ILE A 827 19.56 -45.21 7.89
CA ILE A 827 18.24 -45.72 7.49
C ILE A 827 17.86 -46.97 8.31
N LYS A 828 18.81 -47.86 8.61
CA LYS A 828 18.60 -48.96 9.56
C LYS A 828 18.18 -48.45 10.93
N ASN A 829 18.78 -47.36 11.42
CA ASN A 829 18.39 -46.75 12.69
C ASN A 829 16.97 -46.14 12.63
N ILE A 830 16.61 -45.42 11.56
CA ILE A 830 15.25 -44.89 11.37
C ILE A 830 14.21 -46.02 11.30
N LEU A 831 14.49 -47.10 10.57
CA LEU A 831 13.60 -48.26 10.46
C LEU A 831 13.49 -49.03 11.78
N LYS A 832 14.58 -49.14 12.56
CA LYS A 832 14.60 -49.76 13.89
C LYS A 832 13.80 -48.94 14.89
N ASP A 833 13.91 -47.61 14.84
CA ASP A 833 13.13 -46.69 15.67
C ASP A 833 11.65 -46.68 15.24
N PHE A 834 11.36 -46.77 13.94
CA PHE A 834 10.00 -46.92 13.40
C PHE A 834 9.36 -48.24 13.84
N SER A 835 10.09 -49.37 13.76
CA SER A 835 9.61 -50.69 14.17
C SER A 835 9.36 -50.76 15.68
N LYS A 836 10.23 -50.16 16.51
CA LYS A 836 9.97 -49.96 17.95
C LYS A 836 8.75 -49.09 18.22
N SER A 837 8.54 -48.04 17.42
CA SER A 837 7.41 -47.13 17.57
C SER A 837 6.07 -47.79 17.23
N MET A 838 6.05 -48.66 16.21
CA MET A 838 4.88 -49.48 15.85
C MET A 838 4.53 -50.51 16.95
N GLN A 839 5.52 -51.06 17.65
CA GLN A 839 5.30 -51.92 18.83
C GLN A 839 4.78 -51.17 20.06
N ILE A 840 5.00 -49.85 20.17
CA ILE A 840 4.42 -49.01 21.23
C ILE A 840 2.96 -48.63 20.90
N ILE A 841 2.59 -48.65 19.62
CA ILE A 841 1.21 -48.42 19.14
C ILE A 841 0.37 -49.70 19.25
N HIS A 842 0.98 -50.87 19.00
CA HIS A 842 0.41 -52.18 19.28
C HIS A 842 1.29 -52.94 20.28
N PRO A 843 0.98 -52.94 21.60
CA PRO A 843 1.55 -53.98 22.44
C PRO A 843 1.05 -55.34 21.91
N PRO A 844 1.86 -56.41 21.99
CA PRO A 844 1.49 -57.72 21.45
C PRO A 844 0.11 -58.14 21.98
N LEU A 845 -0.71 -58.74 21.11
CA LEU A 845 -2.09 -59.20 21.39
C LEU A 845 -2.23 -60.03 22.69
N GLU A 846 -1.14 -60.62 23.18
CA GLU A 846 -1.07 -61.30 24.49
C GLU A 846 -1.32 -60.38 25.69
N SER A 847 -1.04 -59.08 25.58
CA SER A 847 -1.29 -58.10 26.65
C SER A 847 -2.78 -57.76 26.81
N TYR A 848 -3.59 -57.89 25.75
CA TYR A 848 -5.04 -57.69 25.83
C TYR A 848 -5.78 -58.90 26.43
N ARG A 849 -5.24 -60.12 26.30
CA ARG A 849 -5.83 -61.32 26.95
C ARG A 849 -5.69 -61.30 28.47
N LYS A 850 -4.62 -60.71 29.02
CA LYS A 850 -4.43 -60.61 30.49
C LYS A 850 -5.30 -59.55 31.16
N ILE A 851 -5.80 -58.55 30.42
CA ILE A 851 -6.67 -57.51 30.96
C ILE A 851 -8.16 -57.94 30.92
N SER A 852 -8.56 -58.84 30.01
CA SER A 852 -9.93 -59.38 29.99
C SER A 852 -10.23 -60.43 31.07
N GLU A 853 -9.20 -60.97 31.74
CA GLU A 853 -9.37 -62.00 32.79
C GLU A 853 -9.36 -61.45 34.22
N THR A 854 -9.16 -60.13 34.42
CA THR A 854 -9.02 -59.53 35.78
C THR A 854 -10.06 -58.49 36.17
N THR A 855 -11.10 -58.25 35.36
CA THR A 855 -12.24 -57.39 35.76
C THR A 855 -13.57 -58.12 35.65
N SER A 856 -13.80 -59.05 36.58
CA SER A 856 -15.14 -59.50 36.96
C SER A 856 -15.63 -58.67 38.16
N CYS A 857 -16.29 -57.54 37.93
CA CYS A 857 -17.34 -57.07 38.84
C CYS A 857 -18.15 -55.91 38.26
N ASN A 858 -19.47 -56.01 38.44
CA ASN A 858 -20.51 -54.99 38.26
C ASN A 858 -20.94 -54.64 36.83
N LYS A 859 -21.77 -55.56 36.33
CA LYS A 859 -23.04 -55.24 35.67
C LYS A 859 -23.77 -54.13 36.46
N ASN A 860 -23.97 -52.96 35.88
CA ASN A 860 -25.21 -52.18 35.93
C ASN A 860 -25.07 -50.89 35.10
N CYS A 861 -26.19 -50.49 34.50
CA CYS A 861 -26.42 -49.26 33.73
C CYS A 861 -26.04 -49.27 32.25
N ILE A 862 -26.80 -50.08 31.51
CA ILE A 862 -27.38 -49.67 30.22
C ILE A 862 -28.46 -48.62 30.53
N LEU A 863 -28.46 -47.49 29.80
CA LEU A 863 -29.55 -46.54 29.49
C LEU A 863 -29.12 -45.06 29.63
N LEU A 864 -28.54 -44.50 28.56
CA LEU A 864 -29.05 -43.36 27.76
C LEU A 864 -28.04 -42.95 26.68
#